data_AF-A0AA39ZI24-F1
#
_entry.id   AF-A0AA39ZI24-F1
#
_cell.length_a   1.000
_cell.length_b   1.000
_cell.length_c   1.000
_cell.angle_alpha   90.00
_cell.angle_beta   90.00
_cell.angle_gamma   90.00
#
_symmetry.space_group_name_H-M   'P 1'
#
loop_
_entity.id
_entity.type
_entity.pdbx_description
1 polymer ?
#
loop_
_entity_poly.entity_id
_entity_poly.type
_entity_poly.pdbx_seq_one_letter_code
_entity_poly.pdbx_strand_id
1 'polypeptide(L)'
;MVPPKKKVCAAPLTPAKTPLRATKSSNYSPISITSDDDSDPDNRDGKGRVSFLDRLRQDAFDDLKAGLRSEFEEIREKTDDTVYLRLTLKQWLDQAKAHRPTNHLYYRLDKTYPENDVPRRLEGRDKVIADALTKLQQEIPLEIFFAVLEREDTPRANTPPSYLVRRLIENGNELLVDIPVDDRNRLQPDFPPLNNSDSTFEAAIVLVARDSVADFLMEAGDGPSILTNRYHLEQKTVQKLACWYIDTKKPPNRPWNFPVRNMPVFRDICAKVWDLDKNKGLAILPHHYVDRILKAILEAKDFEFFEKAAAQTWGRVSSSFFYWLAGMVKLGNLTVKDIEKGVTATISTYQDAHHRCQAIAAFVELGDDDSKSLLQQLTMRALEAVDTHAPGTRDGEGLVSVVGVVLGPDAIRDRLGPVVERHIKQAPFVLGVLNGLRQLREHLPARFDIHTTYYTRLATQMIDALDICNLFYSPLEPEEEISSKLVDFTQPKPVPSGAVDADRLSEFVFSLVEDKAHNSLLRSLAFKVAAGAGAIRIKQFSLLWFPFLRKLSVRHTSFLAPRYQHMFAVILEAHFARCVGSISADSWAWRPNCPAVICPCRLCGIMKLFFESPTKAIRIEVPLHPLEVQHANEFYLTSTYDTHCHFTWENGSLVAVKLL
;
A
#
# COMPACT_ATOMS: atom_id res chain seq x y z
N MET A 1 -24.44 26.11 -39.48
CA MET A 1 -23.36 25.61 -38.58
C MET A 1 -22.94 24.23 -39.09
N VAL A 2 -21.66 24.08 -39.42
CA VAL A 2 -21.06 22.88 -40.01
C VAL A 2 -20.81 21.83 -38.92
N PRO A 3 -21.11 20.53 -39.12
CA PRO A 3 -20.79 19.51 -38.14
C PRO A 3 -19.30 19.11 -38.20
N PRO A 4 -18.65 18.80 -37.07
CA PRO A 4 -17.24 18.44 -37.07
C PRO A 4 -17.04 16.99 -37.56
N LYS A 5 -16.13 16.84 -38.52
CA LYS A 5 -15.69 15.56 -39.08
C LYS A 5 -14.84 14.80 -38.07
N LYS A 6 -15.26 13.57 -37.75
CA LYS A 6 -14.45 12.54 -37.08
C LYS A 6 -13.26 12.16 -37.95
N LYS A 7 -12.03 12.30 -37.44
CA LYS A 7 -10.83 11.68 -38.02
C LYS A 7 -10.65 10.30 -37.41
N VAL A 8 -10.85 9.29 -38.24
CA VAL A 8 -10.45 7.89 -38.02
C VAL A 8 -9.01 7.77 -38.54
N CYS A 9 -8.08 7.32 -37.70
CA CYS A 9 -6.78 6.83 -38.14
C CYS A 9 -6.69 5.34 -37.76
N ALA A 10 -6.68 4.49 -38.78
CA ALA A 10 -6.28 3.10 -38.70
C ALA A 10 -5.07 2.92 -39.62
N ALA A 11 -4.04 2.23 -39.13
CA ALA A 11 -3.05 1.57 -39.97
C ALA A 11 -2.56 0.30 -39.24
N PRO A 12 -2.61 -0.88 -39.89
CA PRO A 12 -2.17 -2.15 -39.32
C PRO A 12 -0.72 -2.47 -39.71
N LEU A 13 0.03 -3.12 -38.81
CA LEU A 13 1.32 -3.74 -39.11
C LEU A 13 1.11 -5.25 -39.32
N THR A 14 1.38 -5.71 -40.53
CA THR A 14 1.47 -7.11 -40.93
C THR A 14 2.89 -7.65 -40.69
N PRO A 15 3.06 -8.95 -40.36
CA PRO A 15 4.37 -9.58 -40.17
C PRO A 15 4.89 -10.19 -41.49
N ALA A 16 6.20 -10.02 -41.72
CA ALA A 16 6.93 -10.62 -42.83
C ALA A 16 7.21 -12.12 -42.59
N LYS A 17 7.10 -12.90 -43.68
CA LYS A 17 7.30 -14.35 -43.75
C LYS A 17 8.69 -14.70 -44.31
N THR A 18 9.26 -15.80 -43.80
CA THR A 18 10.19 -16.79 -44.41
C THR A 18 11.65 -16.37 -44.73
N PRO A 19 12.64 -17.29 -44.84
CA PRO A 19 12.51 -18.72 -45.21
C PRO A 19 13.33 -19.79 -44.44
N LEU A 20 12.89 -21.03 -44.70
CA LEU A 20 13.54 -22.33 -44.49
C LEU A 20 14.99 -22.38 -45.01
N ARG A 21 15.85 -23.14 -44.32
CA ARG A 21 17.13 -23.62 -44.85
C ARG A 21 17.30 -25.12 -44.59
N ALA A 22 17.59 -25.85 -45.65
CA ALA A 22 17.83 -27.28 -45.70
C ALA A 22 19.33 -27.63 -45.57
N THR A 23 19.56 -28.85 -45.05
CA THR A 23 20.60 -29.87 -45.34
C THR A 23 22.11 -29.52 -45.42
N LYS A 24 22.91 -30.34 -44.71
CA LYS A 24 24.29 -30.86 -45.00
C LYS A 24 24.63 -31.84 -43.85
N SER A 25 24.63 -33.17 -44.03
CA SER A 25 25.57 -34.09 -44.69
C SER A 25 27.02 -34.08 -44.16
N SER A 26 27.44 -35.26 -43.70
CA SER A 26 28.81 -35.83 -43.77
C SER A 26 29.90 -35.21 -42.91
N ASN A 27 30.48 -36.03 -42.01
CA ASN A 27 31.93 -36.21 -41.88
C ASN A 27 32.22 -37.44 -40.99
N TYR A 28 32.53 -38.57 -41.63
CA TYR A 28 33.27 -39.68 -41.04
C TYR A 28 34.72 -39.59 -41.56
N SER A 29 35.68 -39.64 -40.65
CA SER A 29 37.11 -39.79 -40.99
C SER A 29 37.55 -41.23 -40.74
N PRO A 30 38.42 -41.81 -41.59
CA PRO A 30 38.84 -43.21 -41.49
C PRO A 30 40.08 -43.35 -40.60
N ILE A 31 40.13 -44.42 -39.80
CA ILE A 31 41.34 -44.85 -39.10
C ILE A 31 41.99 -45.97 -39.92
N SER A 32 43.25 -45.74 -40.27
CA SER A 32 44.17 -46.63 -40.97
C SER A 32 44.60 -47.80 -40.10
N ILE A 33 44.53 -49.01 -40.66
CA ILE A 33 45.10 -50.24 -40.11
C ILE A 33 46.45 -50.46 -40.79
N THR A 34 47.53 -50.52 -40.00
CA THR A 34 48.84 -51.00 -40.44
C THR A 34 48.99 -52.47 -40.05
N SER A 35 49.33 -53.26 -41.05
CA SER A 35 49.87 -54.61 -40.96
C SER A 35 51.24 -54.61 -40.31
N ASP A 36 51.55 -55.62 -39.50
CA ASP A 36 52.87 -56.24 -39.49
C ASP A 36 52.74 -57.73 -39.12
N ASP A 37 53.56 -58.49 -39.82
CA ASP A 37 53.67 -59.93 -39.98
C ASP A 37 54.83 -60.43 -39.11
N ASP A 38 54.69 -61.59 -38.44
CA ASP A 38 55.78 -62.57 -38.29
C ASP A 38 55.40 -63.78 -37.39
N SER A 39 55.30 -64.95 -38.05
CA SER A 39 56.04 -66.20 -37.76
C SER A 39 55.82 -67.01 -36.45
N ASP A 40 55.00 -68.09 -36.57
CA ASP A 40 55.09 -69.53 -36.13
C ASP A 40 56.06 -70.04 -35.01
N PRO A 41 55.93 -71.29 -34.47
CA PRO A 41 54.81 -72.27 -34.47
C PRO A 41 54.59 -73.03 -33.11
N ASP A 42 53.63 -73.97 -33.13
CA ASP A 42 53.45 -75.17 -32.29
C ASP A 42 53.06 -75.03 -30.80
N ASN A 43 51.80 -75.39 -30.47
CA ASN A 43 51.52 -76.66 -29.78
C ASN A 43 50.02 -76.98 -29.72
N ARG A 44 49.71 -78.28 -29.83
CA ARG A 44 48.36 -78.86 -29.73
C ARG A 44 47.89 -78.87 -28.27
N ASP A 45 46.65 -78.49 -28.03
CA ASP A 45 45.68 -79.38 -27.37
C ASP A 45 44.26 -78.82 -27.40
N GLY A 46 43.32 -79.67 -27.82
CA GLY A 46 41.94 -79.32 -28.09
C GLY A 46 41.11 -79.16 -26.82
N LYS A 47 40.44 -78.00 -26.72
CA LYS A 47 39.12 -77.85 -26.10
C LYS A 47 38.45 -76.61 -26.72
N GLY A 48 37.18 -76.79 -27.11
CA GLY A 48 36.43 -75.93 -28.05
C GLY A 48 36.72 -74.43 -27.97
N ARG A 49 37.36 -73.89 -29.02
CA ARG A 49 37.44 -72.45 -29.27
C ARG A 49 36.06 -71.97 -29.74
N VAL A 50 35.26 -71.46 -28.81
CA VAL A 50 34.33 -70.37 -29.12
C VAL A 50 35.19 -69.26 -29.74
N SER A 51 34.84 -68.78 -30.94
CA SER A 51 35.71 -67.83 -31.63
C SER A 51 35.90 -66.58 -30.75
N PHE A 52 37.08 -65.97 -30.78
CA PHE A 52 37.34 -64.74 -30.01
C PHE A 52 36.28 -63.66 -30.29
N LEU A 53 35.76 -63.64 -31.53
CA LEU A 53 34.64 -62.80 -31.94
C LEU A 53 33.32 -63.16 -31.24
N ASP A 54 33.05 -64.45 -31.03
CA ASP A 54 31.86 -64.89 -30.28
C ASP A 54 31.97 -64.55 -28.79
N ARG A 55 33.17 -64.58 -28.20
CA ARG A 55 33.41 -64.08 -26.83
C ARG A 55 33.22 -62.57 -26.71
N LEU A 56 33.82 -61.78 -27.60
CA LEU A 56 33.64 -60.33 -27.62
C LEU A 56 32.18 -59.92 -27.83
N ARG A 57 31.46 -60.66 -28.68
CA ARG A 57 30.04 -60.44 -28.92
C ARG A 57 29.18 -60.82 -27.72
N GLN A 58 29.55 -61.89 -27.02
CA GLN A 58 28.86 -62.31 -25.81
C GLN A 58 29.12 -61.32 -24.65
N ASP A 59 30.36 -60.88 -24.46
CA ASP A 59 30.74 -59.91 -23.43
C ASP A 59 30.05 -58.55 -23.68
N ALA A 60 30.06 -58.04 -24.92
CA ALA A 60 29.35 -56.82 -25.27
C ALA A 60 27.82 -56.93 -25.09
N PHE A 61 27.25 -58.12 -25.28
CA PHE A 61 25.83 -58.38 -25.07
C PHE A 61 25.49 -58.49 -23.58
N ASP A 62 26.35 -59.13 -22.79
CA ASP A 62 26.19 -59.25 -21.35
C ASP A 62 26.39 -57.90 -20.63
N ASP A 63 27.31 -57.04 -21.11
CA ASP A 63 27.46 -55.65 -20.65
C ASP A 63 26.22 -54.79 -20.98
N LEU A 64 25.69 -54.90 -22.20
CA LEU A 64 24.45 -54.20 -22.59
C LEU A 64 23.26 -54.70 -21.76
N LYS A 65 23.18 -56.00 -21.51
CA LYS A 65 22.12 -56.62 -20.70
C LYS A 65 22.25 -56.25 -19.22
N ALA A 66 23.46 -56.11 -18.69
CA ALA A 66 23.72 -55.62 -17.35
C ALA A 66 23.32 -54.13 -17.22
N GLY A 67 23.68 -53.30 -18.20
CA GLY A 67 23.26 -51.90 -18.28
C GLY A 67 21.74 -51.75 -18.34
N LEU A 68 21.08 -52.50 -19.22
CA LEU A 68 19.62 -52.50 -19.34
C LEU A 68 18.92 -53.08 -18.11
N ARG A 69 19.45 -54.13 -17.46
CA ARG A 69 18.88 -54.65 -16.21
C ARG A 69 19.02 -53.66 -15.07
N SER A 70 20.15 -52.98 -14.95
CA SER A 70 20.34 -51.91 -13.98
C SER A 70 19.32 -50.78 -14.22
N GLU A 71 19.15 -50.37 -15.47
CA GLU A 71 18.20 -49.31 -15.85
C GLU A 71 16.74 -49.74 -15.64
N PHE A 72 16.39 -51.01 -15.91
CA PHE A 72 15.05 -51.57 -15.69
C PHE A 72 14.73 -51.80 -14.21
N GLU A 73 15.66 -52.29 -13.40
CA GLU A 73 15.47 -52.38 -11.94
C GLU A 73 15.37 -50.97 -11.33
N GLU A 74 16.18 -50.01 -11.80
CA GLU A 74 16.07 -48.61 -11.39
C GLU A 74 14.71 -48.01 -11.79
N ILE A 75 14.18 -48.32 -12.97
CA ILE A 75 12.82 -47.90 -13.40
C ILE A 75 11.73 -48.60 -12.60
N ARG A 76 11.89 -49.90 -12.29
CA ARG A 76 10.92 -50.71 -11.57
C ARG A 76 10.79 -50.28 -10.11
N GLU A 77 11.92 -50.08 -9.45
CA GLU A 77 12.01 -49.54 -8.09
C GLU A 77 11.43 -48.11 -8.04
N LYS A 78 11.68 -47.27 -9.07
CA LYS A 78 11.03 -45.96 -9.23
C LYS A 78 9.50 -46.04 -9.37
N THR A 79 8.95 -47.05 -10.05
CA THR A 79 7.49 -47.22 -10.15
C THR A 79 6.85 -47.67 -8.85
N ASP A 80 7.50 -48.54 -8.07
CA ASP A 80 6.92 -49.04 -6.83
C ASP A 80 6.86 -47.96 -5.74
N ASP A 81 7.91 -47.12 -5.63
CA ASP A 81 7.95 -46.00 -4.67
C ASP A 81 6.84 -44.98 -4.94
N THR A 82 6.61 -44.62 -6.20
CA THR A 82 5.60 -43.62 -6.57
C THR A 82 4.18 -44.13 -6.37
N VAL A 83 3.94 -45.43 -6.58
CA VAL A 83 2.66 -46.08 -6.28
C VAL A 83 2.42 -46.12 -4.78
N TYR A 84 3.42 -46.49 -3.99
CA TYR A 84 3.34 -46.48 -2.52
C TYR A 84 3.05 -45.09 -1.97
N LEU A 85 3.83 -44.07 -2.39
CA LEU A 85 3.61 -42.67 -1.99
C LEU A 85 2.19 -42.21 -2.31
N ARG A 86 1.68 -42.54 -3.50
CA ARG A 86 0.32 -42.17 -3.90
C ARG A 86 -0.74 -42.82 -3.01
N LEU A 87 -0.62 -44.10 -2.70
CA LEU A 87 -1.58 -44.82 -1.85
C LEU A 87 -1.55 -44.29 -0.42
N THR A 88 -0.36 -44.10 0.15
CA THR A 88 -0.16 -43.57 1.51
C THR A 88 -0.73 -42.15 1.63
N LEU A 89 -0.44 -41.27 0.67
CA LEU A 89 -0.96 -39.90 0.67
C LEU A 89 -2.48 -39.86 0.51
N LYS A 90 -3.07 -40.72 -0.33
CA LYS A 90 -4.53 -40.83 -0.43
C LYS A 90 -5.14 -41.27 0.89
N GLN A 91 -4.61 -42.32 1.51
CA GLN A 91 -5.10 -42.82 2.79
C GLN A 91 -5.00 -41.76 3.91
N TRP A 92 -3.96 -40.94 3.90
CA TRP A 92 -3.82 -39.83 4.85
C TRP A 92 -4.81 -38.69 4.55
N LEU A 93 -5.01 -38.33 3.28
CA LEU A 93 -5.93 -37.26 2.88
C LEU A 93 -7.41 -37.65 3.02
N ASP A 94 -7.74 -38.95 2.89
CA ASP A 94 -9.09 -39.50 3.07
C ASP A 94 -9.56 -39.42 4.54
N GLN A 95 -8.64 -39.27 5.49
CA GLN A 95 -8.99 -39.00 6.88
C GLN A 95 -9.48 -37.56 7.02
N ALA A 96 -10.55 -37.36 7.81
CA ALA A 96 -11.00 -36.03 8.17
C ALA A 96 -9.89 -35.27 8.92
N LYS A 97 -9.76 -33.96 8.67
CA LYS A 97 -8.72 -33.08 9.25
C LYS A 97 -8.51 -33.29 10.75
N ALA A 98 -9.58 -33.39 11.54
CA ALA A 98 -9.52 -33.58 13.00
C ALA A 98 -8.97 -34.95 13.46
N HIS A 99 -8.95 -35.95 12.58
CA HIS A 99 -8.45 -37.30 12.86
C HIS A 99 -7.07 -37.57 12.29
N ARG A 100 -6.52 -36.66 11.47
CA ARG A 100 -5.15 -36.81 10.97
C ARG A 100 -4.19 -36.66 12.16
N PRO A 101 -3.16 -37.52 12.24
CA PRO A 101 -2.18 -37.41 13.32
C PRO A 101 -1.40 -36.10 13.24
N THR A 102 -1.29 -35.51 12.05
CA THR A 102 -0.46 -34.35 11.74
C THR A 102 -1.09 -33.54 10.59
N ASN A 103 -0.85 -32.23 10.56
CA ASN A 103 -1.26 -31.34 9.46
C ASN A 103 -0.34 -31.44 8.23
N HIS A 104 0.86 -32.00 8.41
CA HIS A 104 1.87 -32.11 7.39
C HIS A 104 2.64 -33.44 7.52
N LEU A 105 3.21 -33.89 6.42
CA LEU A 105 4.17 -34.97 6.33
C LEU A 105 5.46 -34.45 5.69
N TYR A 106 6.56 -35.16 5.84
CA TYR A 106 7.79 -34.83 5.11
C TYR A 106 8.45 -36.07 4.53
N TYR A 107 9.10 -35.84 3.40
CA TYR A 107 9.93 -36.78 2.69
C TYR A 107 11.36 -36.25 2.70
N ARG A 108 12.28 -36.90 3.41
CA ARG A 108 13.69 -36.50 3.47
C ARG A 108 14.36 -36.85 2.15
N LEU A 109 15.14 -35.92 1.62
CA LEU A 109 15.91 -36.12 0.39
C LEU A 109 17.17 -36.94 0.67
N ASP A 110 17.56 -37.76 -0.30
CA ASP A 110 18.67 -38.71 -0.19
C ASP A 110 20.02 -37.99 -0.14
N LYS A 111 20.14 -36.85 -0.83
CA LYS A 111 21.36 -36.05 -0.87
C LYS A 111 21.28 -34.83 0.04
N THR A 112 22.44 -34.34 0.46
CA THR A 112 22.57 -33.01 1.04
C THR A 112 22.75 -31.97 -0.06
N TYR A 113 22.27 -30.75 0.19
CA TYR A 113 22.27 -29.68 -0.79
C TYR A 113 22.82 -28.38 -0.17
N PRO A 114 23.46 -27.50 -0.97
CA PRO A 114 23.74 -26.14 -0.54
C PRO A 114 22.42 -25.42 -0.21
N GLU A 115 22.44 -24.59 0.82
CA GLU A 115 21.24 -23.96 1.39
C GLU A 115 20.38 -23.22 0.36
N ASN A 116 21.02 -22.57 -0.62
CA ASN A 116 20.36 -21.75 -1.64
C ASN A 116 20.03 -22.51 -2.93
N ASP A 117 20.39 -23.79 -3.02
CA ASP A 117 20.27 -24.59 -4.24
C ASP A 117 18.99 -25.46 -4.26
N VAL A 118 18.27 -25.57 -3.13
CA VAL A 118 16.96 -26.24 -3.05
C VAL A 118 15.84 -25.25 -3.43
N PRO A 119 14.91 -25.56 -4.36
CA PRO A 119 14.75 -26.82 -5.12
C PRO A 119 15.43 -26.84 -6.52
N ARG A 120 16.27 -25.87 -6.86
CA ARG A 120 16.79 -25.68 -8.23
C ARG A 120 17.74 -26.78 -8.72
N ARG A 121 18.43 -27.48 -7.82
CA ARG A 121 19.49 -28.44 -8.18
C ARG A 121 19.25 -29.84 -7.61
N LEU A 122 17.99 -30.28 -7.51
CA LEU A 122 17.71 -31.67 -7.14
C LEU A 122 18.30 -32.63 -8.19
N GLU A 123 18.92 -33.70 -7.73
CA GLU A 123 19.61 -34.67 -8.58
C GLU A 123 19.12 -36.11 -8.33
N GLY A 124 19.28 -36.98 -9.33
CA GLY A 124 19.01 -38.41 -9.18
C GLY A 124 17.59 -38.71 -8.70
N ARG A 125 17.48 -39.55 -7.67
CA ARG A 125 16.20 -39.98 -7.08
C ARG A 125 15.38 -38.83 -6.51
N ASP A 126 16.02 -37.87 -5.84
CA ASP A 126 15.36 -36.70 -5.26
C ASP A 126 14.57 -35.89 -6.29
N LYS A 127 15.15 -35.70 -7.49
CA LYS A 127 14.47 -35.01 -8.59
C LYS A 127 13.27 -35.81 -9.10
N VAL A 128 13.43 -37.12 -9.29
CA VAL A 128 12.34 -37.99 -9.75
C VAL A 128 11.17 -37.97 -8.78
N ILE A 129 11.45 -37.99 -7.48
CA ILE A 129 10.42 -37.95 -6.43
C ILE A 129 9.75 -36.57 -6.37
N ALA A 130 10.51 -35.48 -6.43
CA ALA A 130 9.96 -34.13 -6.50
C ALA A 130 9.06 -33.93 -7.73
N ASP A 131 9.47 -34.43 -8.90
CA ASP A 131 8.68 -34.40 -10.13
C ASP A 131 7.40 -35.26 -10.00
N ALA A 132 7.50 -36.43 -9.37
CA ALA A 132 6.35 -37.31 -9.14
C ALA A 132 5.34 -36.71 -8.16
N LEU A 133 5.80 -36.15 -7.05
CA LEU A 133 4.95 -35.45 -6.08
C LEU A 133 4.31 -34.21 -6.72
N THR A 134 5.04 -33.45 -7.54
CA THR A 134 4.50 -32.29 -8.27
C THR A 134 3.39 -32.70 -9.24
N LYS A 135 3.51 -33.86 -9.90
CA LYS A 135 2.42 -34.44 -10.72
C LYS A 135 1.24 -34.85 -9.82
N LEU A 136 1.49 -35.52 -8.71
CA LEU A 136 0.45 -35.92 -7.75
C LEU A 136 -0.31 -34.73 -7.17
N GLN A 137 0.35 -33.59 -6.90
CA GLN A 137 -0.28 -32.35 -6.43
C GLN A 137 -1.42 -31.87 -7.34
N GLN A 138 -1.39 -32.24 -8.62
CA GLN A 138 -2.45 -31.92 -9.59
C GLN A 138 -3.66 -32.83 -9.44
N GLU A 139 -3.49 -34.04 -8.90
CA GLU A 139 -4.51 -35.08 -8.77
C GLU A 139 -5.13 -35.14 -7.37
N ILE A 140 -4.36 -34.83 -6.33
CA ILE A 140 -4.77 -34.90 -4.93
C ILE A 140 -4.69 -33.52 -4.25
N PRO A 141 -5.50 -33.24 -3.21
CA PRO A 141 -5.54 -31.95 -2.52
C PRO A 141 -4.34 -31.76 -1.58
N LEU A 142 -3.16 -31.64 -2.16
CA LEU A 142 -1.89 -31.48 -1.48
C LEU A 142 -1.21 -30.17 -1.93
N GLU A 143 -0.42 -29.58 -1.03
CA GLU A 143 0.58 -28.55 -1.35
C GLU A 143 1.98 -29.06 -0.98
N ILE A 144 2.96 -28.64 -1.77
CA ILE A 144 4.35 -29.10 -1.66
C ILE A 144 5.23 -27.89 -1.37
N PHE A 145 6.04 -28.01 -0.32
CA PHE A 145 7.08 -27.07 0.04
C PHE A 145 8.41 -27.80 0.10
N PHE A 146 9.51 -27.08 -0.08
CA PHE A 146 10.84 -27.61 0.18
C PHE A 146 11.32 -27.08 1.52
N ALA A 147 12.15 -27.86 2.20
CA ALA A 147 12.69 -27.52 3.50
C ALA A 147 14.19 -27.77 3.53
N VAL A 148 14.93 -26.85 4.12
CA VAL A 148 16.29 -27.09 4.61
C VAL A 148 16.19 -27.48 6.08
N LEU A 149 16.74 -28.64 6.42
CA LEU A 149 16.70 -29.19 7.76
C LEU A 149 17.99 -28.88 8.51
N GLU A 150 17.84 -28.54 9.79
CA GLU A 150 18.92 -28.41 10.76
C GLU A 150 18.71 -29.48 11.84
N ARG A 151 19.77 -30.21 12.16
CA ARG A 151 19.73 -31.25 13.18
C ARG A 151 19.94 -30.60 14.54
N GLU A 152 19.09 -30.90 15.50
CA GLU A 152 19.25 -30.36 16.84
C GLU A 152 20.39 -31.11 17.56
N ASP A 153 21.53 -30.45 17.73
CA ASP A 153 22.79 -31.08 18.18
C ASP A 153 22.80 -31.52 19.65
N THR A 154 21.73 -31.34 20.43
CA THR A 154 21.67 -31.80 21.82
C THR A 154 21.27 -33.28 21.88
N PRO A 155 22.21 -34.23 22.01
CA PRO A 155 21.88 -35.64 22.05
C PRO A 155 21.42 -35.95 23.47
N ARG A 156 20.11 -35.95 23.71
CA ARG A 156 19.58 -36.71 24.84
C ARG A 156 19.65 -38.18 24.44
N ALA A 157 20.35 -38.98 25.24
CA ALA A 157 20.88 -40.30 24.88
C ALA A 157 19.87 -41.38 24.43
N ASN A 158 18.57 -41.10 24.26
CA ASN A 158 17.55 -42.05 23.81
C ASN A 158 16.38 -41.41 23.03
N THR A 159 16.47 -40.13 22.64
CA THR A 159 15.45 -39.52 21.78
C THR A 159 15.97 -39.50 20.35
N PRO A 160 15.17 -39.92 19.37
CA PRO A 160 15.57 -39.81 17.99
C PRO A 160 15.82 -38.33 17.63
N PRO A 161 16.67 -38.06 16.61
CA PRO A 161 17.04 -36.69 16.27
C PRO A 161 15.78 -35.90 15.89
N SER A 162 15.46 -34.87 16.69
CA SER A 162 14.55 -33.82 16.26
C SER A 162 15.23 -33.03 15.15
N TYR A 163 14.52 -32.86 14.03
CA TYR A 163 14.93 -31.92 13.00
C TYR A 163 14.15 -30.64 13.16
N LEU A 164 14.78 -29.53 12.83
CA LEU A 164 14.15 -28.24 12.69
C LEU A 164 14.19 -27.87 11.20
N VAL A 165 13.04 -27.56 10.59
CA VAL A 165 13.03 -26.87 9.29
C VAL A 165 13.59 -25.48 9.52
N ARG A 166 14.88 -25.31 9.25
CA ARG A 166 15.53 -24.00 9.28
C ARG A 166 14.91 -23.06 8.26
N ARG A 167 14.62 -23.55 7.05
CA ARG A 167 14.01 -22.73 5.99
C ARG A 167 12.99 -23.53 5.21
N LEU A 168 11.76 -23.07 5.21
CA LEU A 168 10.73 -23.52 4.27
C LEU A 168 10.83 -22.67 3.00
N ILE A 169 10.82 -23.30 1.83
CA ILE A 169 11.09 -22.68 0.54
C ILE A 169 9.99 -23.10 -0.44
N GLU A 170 9.40 -22.14 -1.13
CA GLU A 170 8.56 -22.39 -2.30
C GLU A 170 9.01 -21.50 -3.47
N ASN A 171 9.23 -22.12 -4.64
CA ASN A 171 9.69 -21.43 -5.84
C ASN A 171 10.98 -20.60 -5.64
N GLY A 172 11.82 -21.00 -4.69
CA GLY A 172 13.07 -20.32 -4.33
C GLY A 172 12.90 -19.12 -3.39
N ASN A 173 11.68 -18.84 -2.91
CA ASN A 173 11.43 -17.84 -1.89
C ASN A 173 11.30 -18.52 -0.53
N GLU A 174 11.97 -17.95 0.46
CA GLU A 174 11.86 -18.37 1.85
C GLU A 174 10.52 -17.93 2.46
N LEU A 175 9.89 -18.85 3.17
CA LEU A 175 8.53 -18.76 3.66
C LEU A 175 8.46 -18.63 5.17
N LEU A 176 9.03 -19.62 5.84
CA LEU A 176 8.99 -19.83 7.27
C LEU A 176 10.33 -20.37 7.72
N VAL A 177 10.64 -20.14 8.99
CA VAL A 177 11.88 -20.53 9.65
C VAL A 177 11.48 -21.25 10.93
N ASP A 178 12.27 -22.24 11.34
CA ASP A 178 12.19 -22.94 12.62
C ASP A 178 10.93 -23.82 12.84
N ILE A 179 10.50 -24.60 11.85
CA ILE A 179 9.36 -25.54 12.01
C ILE A 179 9.85 -26.86 12.62
N PRO A 180 9.37 -27.31 13.79
CA PRO A 180 9.78 -28.58 14.36
C PRO A 180 9.29 -29.76 13.52
N VAL A 181 10.17 -30.74 13.30
CA VAL A 181 9.92 -31.95 12.53
C VAL A 181 10.11 -33.16 13.43
N ASP A 182 9.01 -33.87 13.69
CA ASP A 182 8.99 -35.12 14.46
C ASP A 182 9.06 -36.32 13.50
N ASP A 183 9.75 -37.40 13.88
CA ASP A 183 9.75 -38.68 13.14
C ASP A 183 8.34 -39.22 12.87
N ARG A 184 7.35 -38.86 13.70
CA ARG A 184 5.94 -39.22 13.47
C ARG A 184 5.37 -38.66 12.18
N ASN A 185 5.92 -37.58 11.64
CA ASN A 185 5.42 -36.92 10.43
C ASN A 185 6.15 -37.43 9.18
N ARG A 186 7.01 -38.45 9.34
CA ARG A 186 7.89 -38.94 8.29
C ARG A 186 7.22 -39.98 7.40
N LEU A 187 7.40 -39.85 6.08
CA LEU A 187 6.89 -40.84 5.11
C LEU A 187 7.80 -42.06 4.92
N GLN A 188 9.08 -41.95 5.24
CA GLN A 188 10.07 -43.01 5.03
C GLN A 188 10.32 -43.78 6.34
N PRO A 189 10.16 -45.12 6.35
CA PRO A 189 10.25 -45.91 7.57
C PRO A 189 11.68 -46.04 8.13
N ASP A 190 12.73 -46.03 7.29
CA ASP A 190 14.12 -46.21 7.73
C ASP A 190 15.07 -45.38 6.86
N PHE A 191 15.84 -44.45 7.46
CA PHE A 191 17.05 -43.91 6.79
C PHE A 191 18.28 -43.99 7.69
N PRO A 192 19.44 -44.34 7.11
CA PRO A 192 20.70 -44.13 7.78
C PRO A 192 20.94 -42.63 8.02
N PRO A 193 21.63 -42.25 9.10
CA PRO A 193 22.10 -40.89 9.27
C PRO A 193 23.08 -40.54 8.14
N LEU A 194 22.93 -39.37 7.53
CA LEU A 194 23.91 -38.87 6.56
C LEU A 194 25.19 -38.47 7.32
N ASN A 195 26.34 -38.81 6.75
CA ASN A 195 27.61 -38.27 7.21
C ASN A 195 27.67 -36.80 6.78
N ASN A 196 27.46 -35.89 7.73
CA ASN A 196 27.46 -34.45 7.47
C ASN A 196 28.85 -34.02 6.96
N SER A 197 28.87 -33.37 5.80
CA SER A 197 29.99 -32.55 5.36
C SER A 197 29.71 -31.09 5.75
N ASP A 198 30.74 -30.35 6.17
CA ASP A 198 30.62 -29.03 6.80
C ASP A 198 29.93 -27.93 5.96
N SER A 199 29.63 -28.17 4.68
CA SER A 199 29.09 -27.16 3.75
C SER A 199 27.73 -27.50 3.14
N THR A 200 27.08 -28.58 3.55
CA THR A 200 25.82 -29.04 2.94
C THR A 200 24.77 -29.30 4.00
N PHE A 201 23.52 -28.90 3.71
CA PHE A 201 22.41 -29.12 4.61
C PHE A 201 21.58 -30.31 4.16
N GLU A 202 20.95 -30.99 5.12
CA GLU A 202 19.90 -31.93 4.80
C GLU A 202 18.69 -31.18 4.24
N ALA A 203 17.99 -31.79 3.30
CA ALA A 203 16.81 -31.19 2.68
C ALA A 203 15.63 -32.15 2.72
N ALA A 204 14.42 -31.61 2.70
CA ALA A 204 13.20 -32.39 2.68
C ALA A 204 12.14 -31.74 1.79
N ILE A 205 11.18 -32.54 1.39
CA ILE A 205 9.93 -32.10 0.78
C ILE A 205 8.85 -32.17 1.86
N VAL A 206 8.26 -31.04 2.21
CA VAL A 206 7.15 -30.95 3.15
C VAL A 206 5.84 -30.99 2.38
N LEU A 207 4.98 -31.92 2.76
CA LEU A 207 3.71 -32.23 2.12
C LEU A 207 2.59 -31.83 3.07
N VAL A 208 1.75 -30.89 2.66
CA VAL A 208 0.70 -30.33 3.52
C VAL A 208 -0.65 -30.58 2.86
N ALA A 209 -1.59 -31.13 3.62
CA ALA A 209 -2.95 -31.31 3.13
C ALA A 209 -3.56 -29.93 2.86
N ARG A 210 -4.23 -29.74 1.72
CA ARG A 210 -4.66 -28.42 1.26
C ARG A 210 -5.60 -27.73 2.25
N ASP A 211 -6.47 -28.47 2.92
CA ASP A 211 -7.36 -28.00 3.98
C ASP A 211 -6.65 -27.66 5.32
N SER A 212 -5.35 -27.92 5.40
CA SER A 212 -4.50 -27.77 6.59
C SER A 212 -3.34 -26.80 6.35
N VAL A 213 -3.19 -26.27 5.13
CA VAL A 213 -2.12 -25.32 4.78
C VAL A 213 -2.19 -24.06 5.63
N ALA A 214 -3.39 -23.51 5.83
CA ALA A 214 -3.56 -22.33 6.67
C ALA A 214 -3.21 -22.59 8.14
N ASP A 215 -3.52 -23.77 8.68
CA ASP A 215 -3.11 -24.14 10.05
C ASP A 215 -1.62 -24.36 10.11
N PHE A 216 -1.05 -25.15 9.19
CA PHE A 216 0.38 -25.44 9.14
C PHE A 216 1.21 -24.15 9.10
N LEU A 217 0.87 -23.20 8.23
CA LEU A 217 1.64 -21.97 8.10
C LEU A 217 1.50 -21.03 9.31
N MET A 218 0.46 -21.22 10.13
CA MET A 218 0.20 -20.40 11.32
C MET A 218 0.73 -21.07 12.60
N GLU A 219 0.52 -22.38 12.75
CA GLU A 219 1.09 -23.23 13.82
C GLU A 219 2.62 -23.23 13.79
N ALA A 220 3.22 -23.23 12.60
CA ALA A 220 4.67 -23.10 12.42
C ALA A 220 5.25 -21.82 13.06
N GLY A 221 4.43 -20.78 13.28
CA GLY A 221 4.85 -19.59 14.00
C GLY A 221 4.47 -19.57 15.49
N ASP A 222 3.51 -20.41 15.92
CA ASP A 222 2.92 -20.44 17.28
C ASP A 222 3.59 -21.50 18.19
N GLY A 223 4.80 -21.96 17.86
CA GLY A 223 5.50 -23.04 18.55
C GLY A 223 5.52 -22.93 20.08
N PRO A 224 5.48 -24.06 20.82
CA PRO A 224 5.30 -24.07 22.27
C PRO A 224 6.36 -23.23 22.98
N SER A 225 5.87 -22.25 23.74
CA SER A 225 6.56 -21.20 24.51
C SER A 225 7.68 -21.66 25.45
N ILE A 226 7.92 -22.96 25.58
CA ILE A 226 8.88 -23.53 26.53
C ILE A 226 10.32 -23.53 25.95
N LEU A 227 10.50 -23.29 24.64
CA LEU A 227 11.82 -23.37 23.99
C LEU A 227 12.43 -22.06 23.46
N THR A 228 11.86 -20.87 23.69
CA THR A 228 12.56 -19.56 23.87
C THR A 228 11.65 -18.36 23.60
N ASN A 229 11.91 -17.26 24.31
CA ASN A 229 11.39 -15.89 24.12
C ASN A 229 11.59 -15.27 22.71
N ARG A 230 11.91 -16.06 21.68
CA ARG A 230 12.19 -15.60 20.30
C ARG A 230 11.00 -15.73 19.34
N TYR A 231 9.91 -16.38 19.75
CA TYR A 231 8.86 -16.82 18.83
C TYR A 231 7.49 -16.22 19.18
N HIS A 232 7.42 -14.90 19.28
CA HIS A 232 6.15 -14.24 19.02
C HIS A 232 5.99 -14.12 17.51
N LEU A 233 4.93 -14.71 16.95
CA LEU A 233 4.35 -14.25 15.70
C LEU A 233 4.03 -12.76 15.87
N GLU A 234 5.00 -11.90 15.57
CA GLU A 234 4.68 -10.50 15.31
C GLU A 234 3.62 -10.52 14.21
N GLN A 235 2.61 -9.64 14.30
CA GLN A 235 1.60 -9.44 13.25
C GLN A 235 2.22 -9.38 11.83
N LYS A 236 3.49 -8.98 11.74
CA LYS A 236 4.32 -8.99 10.54
C LYS A 236 4.47 -10.37 9.87
N THR A 237 4.54 -11.49 10.58
CA THR A 237 4.80 -12.81 9.98
C THR A 237 3.56 -13.36 9.28
N VAL A 238 2.38 -13.27 9.91
CA VAL A 238 1.11 -13.66 9.25
C VAL A 238 0.80 -12.72 8.08
N GLN A 239 1.05 -11.41 8.27
CA GLN A 239 0.96 -10.46 7.18
C GLN A 239 1.88 -10.86 6.02
N LYS A 240 3.18 -11.12 6.27
CA LYS A 240 4.14 -11.57 5.25
C LYS A 240 3.68 -12.83 4.54
N LEU A 241 3.13 -13.79 5.27
CA LEU A 241 2.63 -15.04 4.72
C LEU A 241 1.44 -14.82 3.78
N ALA A 242 0.43 -14.06 4.23
CA ALA A 242 -0.72 -13.71 3.40
C ALA A 242 -0.27 -12.94 2.14
N CYS A 243 0.61 -11.96 2.31
CA CYS A 243 1.21 -11.18 1.22
C CYS A 243 1.97 -12.08 0.23
N TRP A 244 2.78 -12.99 0.75
CA TRP A 244 3.53 -13.94 -0.05
C TRP A 244 2.61 -14.88 -0.83
N TYR A 245 1.52 -15.38 -0.23
CA TYR A 245 0.62 -16.30 -0.91
C TYR A 245 -0.14 -15.61 -2.06
N ILE A 246 -0.52 -14.34 -1.84
CA ILE A 246 -1.08 -13.44 -2.86
C ILE A 246 -0.06 -13.22 -4.00
N ASP A 247 1.19 -12.94 -3.65
CA ASP A 247 2.23 -12.55 -4.61
C ASP A 247 2.79 -13.74 -5.41
N THR A 248 2.92 -14.92 -4.80
CA THR A 248 3.47 -16.12 -5.46
C THR A 248 2.47 -16.81 -6.36
N LYS A 249 1.19 -16.86 -5.97
CA LYS A 249 0.17 -17.52 -6.79
C LYS A 249 -0.36 -16.62 -7.91
N LYS A 250 0.07 -15.36 -7.98
CA LYS A 250 -0.15 -14.46 -9.12
C LYS A 250 1.07 -14.44 -10.05
N PRO A 251 0.99 -14.96 -11.28
CA PRO A 251 2.07 -14.78 -12.25
C PRO A 251 2.22 -13.28 -12.56
N PRO A 252 3.45 -12.74 -12.62
CA PRO A 252 3.65 -11.38 -13.11
C PRO A 252 3.07 -11.26 -14.53
N ASN A 253 2.23 -10.24 -14.75
CA ASN A 253 1.59 -9.91 -16.04
C ASN A 253 0.51 -10.86 -16.57
N ARG A 254 -0.09 -11.72 -15.74
CA ARG A 254 -1.32 -12.44 -16.13
C ARG A 254 -2.53 -11.92 -15.35
N PRO A 255 -3.74 -11.92 -15.97
CA PRO A 255 -4.97 -11.79 -15.20
C PRO A 255 -4.96 -12.84 -14.09
N TRP A 256 -5.62 -12.59 -12.97
CA TRP A 256 -5.67 -13.57 -11.89
C TRP A 256 -6.50 -14.78 -12.33
N ASN A 257 -5.86 -15.69 -13.05
CA ASN A 257 -6.32 -17.06 -13.18
C ASN A 257 -5.84 -17.76 -11.92
N PHE A 258 -6.37 -17.33 -10.76
CA PHE A 258 -6.12 -18.01 -9.51
C PHE A 258 -6.67 -19.42 -9.70
N PRO A 259 -5.84 -20.47 -9.62
CA PRO A 259 -6.32 -21.82 -9.82
C PRO A 259 -7.45 -22.04 -8.81
N VAL A 260 -8.66 -22.38 -9.26
CA VAL A 260 -9.83 -22.62 -8.39
C VAL A 260 -9.47 -23.56 -7.23
N ARG A 261 -8.53 -24.49 -7.48
CA ARG A 261 -7.95 -25.40 -6.48
C ARG A 261 -7.33 -24.72 -5.25
N ASN A 262 -6.81 -23.50 -5.36
CA ASN A 262 -6.11 -22.79 -4.30
C ASN A 262 -7.04 -21.90 -3.45
N MET A 263 -8.29 -21.70 -3.88
CA MET A 263 -9.25 -20.84 -3.19
C MET A 263 -9.60 -21.30 -1.78
N PRO A 264 -9.74 -22.61 -1.48
CA PRO A 264 -9.96 -23.07 -0.10
C PRO A 264 -8.86 -22.60 0.86
N VAL A 265 -7.58 -22.82 0.50
CA VAL A 265 -6.43 -22.34 1.28
C VAL A 265 -6.48 -20.83 1.44
N PHE A 266 -6.77 -20.11 0.35
CA PHE A 266 -6.84 -18.66 0.36
C PHE A 266 -7.90 -18.14 1.34
N ARG A 267 -9.09 -18.76 1.34
CA ARG A 267 -10.18 -18.45 2.26
C ARG A 267 -9.77 -18.71 3.71
N ASP A 268 -9.14 -19.85 3.97
CA ASP A 268 -8.70 -20.20 5.32
C ASP A 268 -7.60 -19.26 5.83
N ILE A 269 -6.65 -18.87 4.98
CA ILE A 269 -5.63 -17.86 5.32
C ILE A 269 -6.28 -16.52 5.62
N CYS A 270 -7.16 -16.03 4.74
CA CYS A 270 -7.87 -14.77 4.96
C CYS A 270 -8.71 -14.80 6.23
N ALA A 271 -9.34 -15.95 6.52
CA ALA A 271 -10.11 -16.14 7.74
C ALA A 271 -9.24 -16.09 8.99
N LYS A 272 -8.09 -16.77 8.97
CA LYS A 272 -7.14 -16.66 10.09
C LYS A 272 -6.59 -15.26 10.25
N VAL A 273 -6.26 -14.57 9.16
CA VAL A 273 -5.74 -13.19 9.18
C VAL A 273 -6.75 -12.24 9.83
N TRP A 274 -8.03 -12.32 9.45
CA TRP A 274 -9.04 -11.44 10.05
C TRP A 274 -9.34 -11.79 11.52
N ASP A 275 -9.08 -13.04 11.94
CA ASP A 275 -9.38 -13.52 13.29
C ASP A 275 -8.28 -13.14 14.29
N LEU A 276 -7.10 -12.73 13.79
CA LEU A 276 -5.98 -12.24 14.61
C LEU A 276 -6.35 -10.98 15.42
N ASP A 277 -7.12 -10.07 14.85
CA ASP A 277 -7.62 -8.87 15.53
C ASP A 277 -9.06 -8.62 15.06
N LYS A 278 -10.02 -9.13 15.83
CA LYS A 278 -11.46 -9.01 15.53
C LYS A 278 -11.92 -7.55 15.35
N ASN A 279 -11.19 -6.58 15.91
CA ASN A 279 -11.52 -5.16 15.77
C ASN A 279 -10.99 -4.55 14.47
N LYS A 280 -10.01 -5.21 13.83
CA LYS A 280 -9.39 -4.73 12.59
C LYS A 280 -9.64 -5.65 11.42
N GLY A 281 -10.00 -6.91 11.60
CA GLY A 281 -10.22 -7.85 10.50
C GLY A 281 -9.07 -7.85 9.49
N LEU A 282 -9.37 -7.64 8.21
CA LEU A 282 -8.38 -7.50 7.13
C LEU A 282 -7.62 -6.17 7.16
N ALA A 283 -8.05 -5.18 7.92
CA ALA A 283 -7.38 -3.88 8.08
C ALA A 283 -6.04 -3.95 8.83
N ILE A 284 -5.68 -5.12 9.38
CA ILE A 284 -4.32 -5.41 9.85
C ILE A 284 -3.32 -5.37 8.69
N LEU A 285 -3.78 -5.72 7.47
CA LEU A 285 -2.96 -5.69 6.27
C LEU A 285 -2.88 -4.27 5.67
N PRO A 286 -1.78 -3.93 4.97
CA PRO A 286 -1.69 -2.71 4.19
C PRO A 286 -2.79 -2.65 3.11
N HIS A 287 -3.31 -1.45 2.85
CA HIS A 287 -4.44 -1.23 1.93
C HIS A 287 -4.26 -1.91 0.55
N HIS A 288 -3.06 -1.86 -0.03
CA HIS A 288 -2.80 -2.46 -1.33
C HIS A 288 -2.89 -3.99 -1.33
N TYR A 289 -2.67 -4.65 -0.18
CA TYR A 289 -2.89 -6.09 -0.04
C TYR A 289 -4.37 -6.40 0.13
N VAL A 290 -5.12 -5.60 0.91
CA VAL A 290 -6.58 -5.73 1.02
C VAL A 290 -7.22 -5.63 -0.38
N ASP A 291 -6.82 -4.64 -1.18
CA ASP A 291 -7.29 -4.50 -2.56
C ASP A 291 -6.96 -5.73 -3.42
N ARG A 292 -5.76 -6.31 -3.28
CA ARG A 292 -5.35 -7.52 -4.01
C ARG A 292 -6.18 -8.74 -3.59
N ILE A 293 -6.46 -8.88 -2.30
CA ILE A 293 -7.30 -9.95 -1.76
C ILE A 293 -8.69 -9.87 -2.38
N LEU A 294 -9.34 -8.71 -2.28
CA LEU A 294 -10.69 -8.53 -2.83
C LEU A 294 -10.73 -8.74 -4.35
N LYS A 295 -9.70 -8.27 -5.08
CA LYS A 295 -9.56 -8.51 -6.53
C LYS A 295 -9.50 -10.01 -6.84
N ALA A 296 -8.65 -10.75 -6.13
CA ALA A 296 -8.49 -12.19 -6.32
C ALA A 296 -9.79 -12.96 -6.06
N ILE A 297 -10.56 -12.58 -5.02
CA ILE A 297 -11.85 -13.20 -4.70
C ILE A 297 -12.86 -12.97 -5.84
N LEU A 298 -12.94 -11.73 -6.34
CA LEU A 298 -13.84 -11.36 -7.42
C LEU A 298 -13.49 -12.02 -8.75
N GLU A 299 -12.19 -12.14 -9.06
CA GLU A 299 -11.71 -12.85 -10.25
C GLU A 299 -11.97 -14.36 -10.16
N ALA A 300 -11.94 -14.93 -8.95
CA ALA A 300 -12.38 -16.30 -8.68
C ALA A 300 -13.92 -16.48 -8.66
N LYS A 301 -14.69 -15.38 -8.77
CA LYS A 301 -16.16 -15.34 -8.73
C LYS A 301 -16.77 -15.93 -7.44
N ASP A 302 -16.06 -15.84 -6.33
CA ASP A 302 -16.57 -16.25 -5.01
C ASP A 302 -17.26 -15.06 -4.31
N PHE A 303 -18.46 -14.73 -4.78
CA PHE A 303 -19.19 -13.53 -4.32
C PHE A 303 -19.64 -13.60 -2.87
N GLU A 304 -19.96 -14.80 -2.37
CA GLU A 304 -20.30 -15.01 -0.95
C GLU A 304 -19.10 -14.71 -0.06
N PHE A 305 -17.91 -15.19 -0.44
CA PHE A 305 -16.69 -14.88 0.29
C PHE A 305 -16.28 -13.41 0.14
N PHE A 306 -16.53 -12.80 -1.03
CA PHE A 306 -16.30 -11.37 -1.24
C PHE A 306 -17.11 -10.53 -0.26
N GLU A 307 -18.40 -10.82 -0.08
CA GLU A 307 -19.25 -10.13 0.90
C GLU A 307 -18.69 -10.23 2.32
N LYS A 308 -18.27 -11.42 2.74
CA LYS A 308 -17.66 -11.66 4.06
C LYS A 308 -16.35 -10.89 4.23
N ALA A 309 -15.45 -10.94 3.24
CA ALA A 309 -14.16 -10.24 3.27
C ALA A 309 -14.33 -8.73 3.24
N ALA A 310 -15.22 -8.22 2.39
CA ALA A 310 -15.57 -6.81 2.29
C ALA A 310 -16.00 -6.19 3.62
N ALA A 311 -16.83 -6.90 4.38
CA ALA A 311 -17.29 -6.47 5.71
C ALA A 311 -16.15 -6.35 6.73
N GLN A 312 -15.02 -7.02 6.51
CA GLN A 312 -13.87 -7.06 7.42
C GLN A 312 -12.76 -6.06 7.03
N THR A 313 -13.02 -5.13 6.12
CA THR A 313 -11.99 -4.21 5.61
C THR A 313 -11.80 -2.94 6.44
N TRP A 314 -12.77 -2.57 7.28
CA TRP A 314 -12.72 -1.39 8.17
C TRP A 314 -12.23 -0.10 7.47
N GLY A 315 -12.71 0.14 6.25
CA GLY A 315 -12.38 1.33 5.47
C GLY A 315 -10.95 1.39 4.93
N ARG A 316 -10.23 0.26 4.85
CA ARG A 316 -8.85 0.20 4.30
C ARG A 316 -8.76 -0.06 2.80
N VAL A 317 -9.89 -0.15 2.10
CA VAL A 317 -9.89 -0.34 0.64
C VAL A 317 -9.49 0.98 -0.03
N SER A 318 -8.77 0.94 -1.14
CA SER A 318 -8.42 2.17 -1.85
C SER A 318 -9.51 2.58 -2.85
N SER A 319 -9.59 3.87 -3.20
CA SER A 319 -10.45 4.33 -4.29
C SER A 319 -10.11 3.65 -5.63
N SER A 320 -8.84 3.32 -5.86
CA SER A 320 -8.38 2.60 -7.07
C SER A 320 -9.00 1.21 -7.22
N PHE A 321 -9.37 0.55 -6.11
CA PHE A 321 -10.08 -0.71 -6.15
C PHE A 321 -11.49 -0.53 -6.74
N PHE A 322 -12.24 0.49 -6.33
CA PHE A 322 -13.60 0.71 -6.84
C PHE A 322 -13.60 1.13 -8.31
N TYR A 323 -12.63 1.96 -8.76
CA TYR A 323 -12.49 2.26 -10.19
C TYR A 323 -12.15 1.02 -11.01
N TRP A 324 -11.27 0.15 -10.50
CA TRP A 324 -11.00 -1.15 -11.13
C TRP A 324 -12.26 -2.01 -11.20
N LEU A 325 -13.04 -2.07 -10.12
CA LEU A 325 -14.26 -2.88 -10.03
C LEU A 325 -15.36 -2.38 -10.98
N ALA A 326 -15.58 -1.06 -11.03
CA ALA A 326 -16.47 -0.46 -12.01
C ALA A 326 -16.01 -0.74 -13.45
N GLY A 327 -14.70 -0.71 -13.70
CA GLY A 327 -14.12 -1.14 -14.97
C GLY A 327 -14.45 -2.60 -15.33
N MET A 328 -14.41 -3.51 -14.36
CA MET A 328 -14.77 -4.92 -14.57
C MET A 328 -16.26 -5.11 -14.91
N VAL A 329 -17.15 -4.31 -14.29
CA VAL A 329 -18.58 -4.30 -14.63
C VAL A 329 -18.80 -3.73 -16.02
N LYS A 330 -18.15 -2.61 -16.36
CA LYS A 330 -18.23 -1.98 -17.68
C LYS A 330 -17.76 -2.89 -18.82
N LEU A 331 -16.77 -3.75 -18.56
CA LEU A 331 -16.28 -4.75 -19.51
C LEU A 331 -17.18 -6.00 -19.59
N GLY A 332 -18.22 -6.11 -18.76
CA GLY A 332 -19.10 -7.28 -18.71
C GLY A 332 -18.50 -8.51 -18.04
N ASN A 333 -17.35 -8.37 -17.35
CA ASN A 333 -16.72 -9.48 -16.63
C ASN A 333 -17.46 -9.83 -15.32
N LEU A 334 -18.12 -8.84 -14.74
CA LEU A 334 -18.93 -8.92 -13.52
C LEU A 334 -20.26 -8.19 -13.74
N THR A 335 -21.31 -8.59 -13.06
CA THR A 335 -22.58 -7.84 -13.02
C THR A 335 -22.69 -7.04 -11.73
N VAL A 336 -23.53 -6.00 -11.71
CA VAL A 336 -23.80 -5.22 -10.49
C VAL A 336 -24.35 -6.11 -9.38
N LYS A 337 -25.24 -7.05 -9.72
CA LYS A 337 -25.85 -8.00 -8.77
C LYS A 337 -24.83 -8.90 -8.09
N ASP A 338 -23.79 -9.31 -8.82
CA ASP A 338 -22.73 -10.15 -8.28
C ASP A 338 -21.95 -9.45 -7.15
N ILE A 339 -21.78 -8.13 -7.27
CA ILE A 339 -20.91 -7.35 -6.39
C ILE A 339 -21.66 -6.48 -5.39
N GLU A 340 -22.98 -6.32 -5.56
CA GLU A 340 -23.84 -5.37 -4.83
C GLU A 340 -23.63 -5.45 -3.32
N LYS A 341 -23.72 -6.67 -2.76
CA LYS A 341 -23.62 -6.88 -1.31
C LYS A 341 -22.22 -6.59 -0.78
N GLY A 342 -21.17 -7.06 -1.47
CA GLY A 342 -19.79 -6.83 -1.02
C GLY A 342 -19.35 -5.38 -1.21
N VAL A 343 -19.77 -4.69 -2.27
CA VAL A 343 -19.52 -3.24 -2.42
C VAL A 343 -20.23 -2.47 -1.30
N THR A 344 -21.49 -2.81 -1.04
CA THR A 344 -22.27 -2.21 0.04
C THR A 344 -21.61 -2.43 1.40
N ALA A 345 -21.20 -3.67 1.71
CA ALA A 345 -20.50 -4.00 2.95
C ALA A 345 -19.18 -3.21 3.07
N THR A 346 -18.37 -3.18 2.01
CA THR A 346 -17.09 -2.44 1.99
C THR A 346 -17.30 -0.96 2.24
N ILE A 347 -18.21 -0.32 1.50
CA ILE A 347 -18.46 1.13 1.62
C ILE A 347 -19.01 1.48 3.01
N SER A 348 -19.87 0.63 3.58
CA SER A 348 -20.39 0.82 4.93
C SER A 348 -19.31 0.76 6.01
N THR A 349 -18.13 0.18 5.74
CA THR A 349 -17.02 0.13 6.71
C THR A 349 -16.22 1.44 6.83
N TYR A 350 -16.33 2.38 5.89
CA TYR A 350 -15.68 3.69 6.03
C TYR A 350 -16.35 4.53 7.12
N GLN A 351 -15.55 5.16 7.96
CA GLN A 351 -16.05 6.03 9.03
C GLN A 351 -16.53 7.39 8.49
N ASP A 352 -15.76 7.99 7.58
CA ASP A 352 -16.09 9.29 6.99
C ASP A 352 -16.90 9.16 5.70
N ALA A 353 -17.72 10.17 5.43
CA ALA A 353 -18.57 10.21 4.24
C ALA A 353 -17.75 10.46 2.97
N HIS A 354 -16.59 11.11 3.07
CA HIS A 354 -15.74 11.42 1.94
C HIS A 354 -15.25 10.15 1.23
N HIS A 355 -14.67 9.19 1.95
CA HIS A 355 -14.24 7.93 1.34
C HIS A 355 -15.42 7.12 0.79
N ARG A 356 -16.60 7.18 1.45
CA ARG A 356 -17.84 6.60 0.90
C ARG A 356 -18.21 7.24 -0.43
N CYS A 357 -18.21 8.57 -0.50
CA CYS A 357 -18.51 9.31 -1.71
C CYS A 357 -17.51 9.04 -2.83
N GLN A 358 -16.21 8.95 -2.53
CA GLN A 358 -15.19 8.56 -3.52
C GLN A 358 -15.44 7.16 -4.07
N ALA A 359 -15.78 6.20 -3.21
CA ALA A 359 -16.10 4.84 -3.64
C ALA A 359 -17.36 4.80 -4.52
N ILE A 360 -18.41 5.55 -4.15
CA ILE A 360 -19.65 5.66 -4.93
C ILE A 360 -19.40 6.32 -6.29
N ALA A 361 -18.59 7.38 -6.32
CA ALA A 361 -18.26 8.11 -7.55
C ALA A 361 -17.64 7.23 -8.64
N ALA A 362 -16.94 6.16 -8.26
CA ALA A 362 -16.37 5.20 -9.21
C ALA A 362 -17.42 4.46 -10.06
N PHE A 363 -18.66 4.32 -9.57
CA PHE A 363 -19.74 3.57 -10.25
C PHE A 363 -20.71 4.47 -11.04
N VAL A 364 -20.60 5.79 -10.93
CA VAL A 364 -21.52 6.77 -11.56
C VAL A 364 -21.60 6.61 -13.07
N GLU A 365 -20.51 6.25 -13.74
CA GLU A 365 -20.44 6.13 -15.20
C GLU A 365 -21.09 4.86 -15.78
N LEU A 366 -21.51 3.91 -14.95
CA LEU A 366 -22.07 2.63 -15.45
C LEU A 366 -23.43 2.81 -16.14
N GLY A 367 -24.26 3.72 -15.65
CA GLY A 367 -25.49 4.18 -16.32
C GLY A 367 -26.64 3.18 -16.46
N ASP A 368 -26.44 1.90 -16.13
CA ASP A 368 -27.48 0.86 -16.14
C ASP A 368 -28.44 0.99 -14.95
N ASP A 369 -29.63 0.41 -15.06
CA ASP A 369 -30.70 0.57 -14.06
C ASP A 369 -30.37 -0.15 -12.73
N ASP A 370 -29.67 -1.30 -12.78
CA ASP A 370 -29.22 -2.00 -11.58
C ASP A 370 -28.17 -1.13 -10.82
N SER A 371 -27.22 -0.53 -11.54
CA SER A 371 -26.26 0.44 -11.01
C SER A 371 -26.94 1.66 -10.40
N LYS A 372 -27.98 2.21 -11.04
CA LYS A 372 -28.72 3.36 -10.48
C LYS A 372 -29.36 3.02 -9.14
N SER A 373 -30.00 1.84 -9.02
CA SER A 373 -30.60 1.39 -7.76
C SER A 373 -29.54 1.26 -6.65
N LEU A 374 -28.41 0.61 -6.95
CA LEU A 374 -27.29 0.47 -6.02
C LEU A 374 -26.73 1.84 -5.62
N LEU A 375 -26.46 2.73 -6.58
CA LEU A 375 -25.94 4.07 -6.33
C LEU A 375 -26.90 4.89 -5.45
N GLN A 376 -28.21 4.82 -5.69
CA GLN A 376 -29.21 5.49 -4.85
C GLN A 376 -29.17 4.96 -3.42
N GLN A 377 -29.12 3.65 -3.23
CA GLN A 377 -29.03 3.03 -1.91
C GLN A 377 -27.75 3.44 -1.17
N LEU A 378 -26.58 3.37 -1.84
CA LEU A 378 -25.31 3.75 -1.24
C LEU A 378 -25.25 5.25 -0.90
N THR A 379 -25.84 6.10 -1.74
CA THR A 379 -25.91 7.55 -1.50
C THR A 379 -26.76 7.86 -0.27
N MET A 380 -27.90 7.19 -0.09
CA MET A 380 -28.73 7.36 1.11
C MET A 380 -27.98 6.90 2.37
N ARG A 381 -27.28 5.77 2.32
CA ARG A 381 -26.44 5.31 3.45
C ARG A 381 -25.26 6.25 3.74
N ALA A 382 -24.71 6.91 2.72
CA ALA A 382 -23.66 7.91 2.92
C ALA A 382 -24.20 9.15 3.64
N LEU A 383 -25.42 9.60 3.31
CA LEU A 383 -26.12 10.69 4.01
C LEU A 383 -26.41 10.34 5.48
N GLU A 384 -26.89 9.13 5.75
CA GLU A 384 -27.18 8.65 7.11
C GLU A 384 -25.92 8.57 7.99
N ALA A 385 -24.77 8.25 7.39
CA ALA A 385 -23.53 8.09 8.13
C ALA A 385 -22.88 9.41 8.57
N VAL A 386 -23.30 10.54 8.01
CA VAL A 386 -22.81 11.87 8.44
C VAL A 386 -23.06 12.10 9.93
N ASP A 387 -24.14 11.55 10.47
CA ASP A 387 -24.50 11.67 11.88
C ASP A 387 -23.60 10.86 12.83
N THR A 388 -22.79 9.94 12.30
CA THR A 388 -21.98 9.01 13.11
C THR A 388 -20.64 9.60 13.58
N HIS A 389 -20.14 10.63 12.88
CA HIS A 389 -18.86 11.28 13.17
C HIS A 389 -18.99 12.80 13.00
N ALA A 390 -17.96 13.57 13.35
CA ALA A 390 -17.93 15.01 13.06
C ALA A 390 -17.51 15.22 11.60
N PRO A 391 -18.42 15.52 10.65
CA PRO A 391 -18.05 15.71 9.26
C PRO A 391 -17.07 16.88 9.06
N GLY A 392 -16.10 16.64 8.19
CA GLY A 392 -15.14 17.61 7.71
C GLY A 392 -15.52 18.21 6.35
N THR A 393 -14.66 19.07 5.82
CA THR A 393 -14.88 19.74 4.52
C THR A 393 -14.99 18.76 3.36
N ARG A 394 -14.17 17.71 3.37
CA ARG A 394 -14.17 16.71 2.30
C ARG A 394 -15.46 15.87 2.25
N ASP A 395 -16.12 15.69 3.41
CA ASP A 395 -17.42 15.02 3.50
C ASP A 395 -18.51 15.85 2.80
N GLY A 396 -18.54 17.16 3.08
CA GLY A 396 -19.49 18.08 2.46
C GLY A 396 -19.35 18.15 0.93
N GLU A 397 -18.11 18.28 0.43
CA GLU A 397 -17.83 18.30 -1.01
C GLU A 397 -18.26 16.99 -1.69
N GLY A 398 -17.87 15.85 -1.09
CA GLY A 398 -18.19 14.52 -1.62
C GLY A 398 -19.70 14.27 -1.68
N LEU A 399 -20.45 14.65 -0.64
CA LEU A 399 -21.90 14.46 -0.60
C LEU A 399 -22.62 15.31 -1.63
N VAL A 400 -22.24 16.58 -1.83
CA VAL A 400 -22.86 17.40 -2.87
C VAL A 400 -22.64 16.78 -4.25
N SER A 401 -21.41 16.34 -4.53
CA SER A 401 -21.07 15.69 -5.79
C SER A 401 -21.92 14.43 -6.00
N VAL A 402 -21.97 13.53 -5.02
CA VAL A 402 -22.69 12.25 -5.16
C VAL A 402 -24.20 12.46 -5.18
N VAL A 403 -24.77 13.26 -4.28
CA VAL A 403 -26.22 13.53 -4.23
C VAL A 403 -26.68 14.23 -5.50
N GLY A 404 -25.98 15.26 -5.94
CA GLY A 404 -26.34 16.02 -7.14
C GLY A 404 -26.30 15.17 -8.41
N VAL A 405 -25.31 14.27 -8.52
CA VAL A 405 -25.13 13.43 -9.70
C VAL A 405 -26.02 12.18 -9.68
N VAL A 406 -26.17 11.52 -8.54
CA VAL A 406 -26.91 10.25 -8.41
C VAL A 406 -28.41 10.46 -8.19
N LEU A 407 -28.78 11.38 -7.28
CA LEU A 407 -30.17 11.63 -6.92
C LEU A 407 -30.78 12.82 -7.67
N GLY A 408 -29.94 13.60 -8.35
CA GLY A 408 -30.32 14.78 -9.11
C GLY A 408 -30.22 16.09 -8.30
N PRO A 409 -30.30 17.24 -9.00
CA PRO A 409 -30.07 18.55 -8.40
C PRO A 409 -31.11 18.92 -7.33
N ASP A 410 -32.37 18.51 -7.47
CA ASP A 410 -33.42 18.80 -6.49
C ASP A 410 -33.19 18.05 -5.16
N ALA A 411 -32.58 16.87 -5.21
CA ALA A 411 -32.26 16.09 -4.02
C ALA A 411 -31.21 16.77 -3.12
N ILE A 412 -30.43 17.72 -3.64
CA ILE A 412 -29.52 18.53 -2.82
C ILE A 412 -30.31 19.33 -1.78
N ARG A 413 -31.42 19.95 -2.20
CA ARG A 413 -32.29 20.69 -1.28
C ARG A 413 -33.08 19.71 -0.41
N ASP A 414 -33.67 18.69 -1.04
CA ASP A 414 -34.71 17.87 -0.40
C ASP A 414 -34.11 16.77 0.51
N ARG A 415 -32.89 16.30 0.24
CA ARG A 415 -32.22 15.21 0.98
C ARG A 415 -30.97 15.67 1.73
N LEU A 416 -30.08 16.40 1.06
CA LEU A 416 -28.85 16.88 1.71
C LEU A 416 -29.14 18.08 2.64
N GLY A 417 -30.09 18.95 2.32
CA GLY A 417 -30.42 20.13 3.13
C GLY A 417 -30.74 19.85 4.60
N PRO A 418 -31.63 18.91 4.93
CA PRO A 418 -31.88 18.54 6.33
C PRO A 418 -30.63 18.05 7.06
N VAL A 419 -29.68 17.38 6.37
CA VAL A 419 -28.40 16.98 6.96
C VAL A 419 -27.52 18.20 7.23
N VAL A 420 -27.41 19.13 6.27
CA VAL A 420 -26.62 20.36 6.43
C VAL A 420 -27.16 21.24 7.54
N GLU A 421 -28.48 21.37 7.65
CA GLU A 421 -29.12 22.16 8.71
C GLU A 421 -28.83 21.58 10.11
N ARG A 422 -28.82 20.26 10.27
CA ARG A 422 -28.42 19.60 11.54
C ARG A 422 -26.95 19.84 11.89
N HIS A 423 -26.08 19.91 10.89
CA HIS A 423 -24.64 20.13 11.06
C HIS A 423 -24.19 21.57 10.79
N ILE A 424 -25.09 22.56 10.84
CA ILE A 424 -24.79 23.95 10.42
C ILE A 424 -23.66 24.61 11.24
N LYS A 425 -23.48 24.16 12.49
CA LYS A 425 -22.41 24.64 13.40
C LYS A 425 -21.03 24.06 13.06
N GLN A 426 -20.97 23.02 12.22
CA GLN A 426 -19.72 22.39 11.82
C GLN A 426 -19.19 23.10 10.56
N ALA A 427 -18.58 24.25 10.77
CA ALA A 427 -18.10 25.14 9.70
C ALA A 427 -17.29 24.42 8.59
N PRO A 428 -16.36 23.48 8.88
CA PRO A 428 -15.64 22.75 7.84
C PRO A 428 -16.59 22.00 6.89
N PHE A 429 -17.56 21.26 7.43
CA PHE A 429 -18.54 20.51 6.65
C PHE A 429 -19.37 21.42 5.74
N VAL A 430 -19.93 22.50 6.31
CA VAL A 430 -20.78 23.42 5.57
C VAL A 430 -20.00 24.17 4.48
N LEU A 431 -18.75 24.56 4.75
CA LEU A 431 -17.85 25.10 3.73
C LEU A 431 -17.63 24.12 2.59
N GLY A 432 -17.47 22.84 2.91
CA GLY A 432 -17.36 21.78 1.91
C GLY A 432 -18.60 21.67 1.04
N VAL A 433 -19.79 21.73 1.64
CA VAL A 433 -21.05 21.76 0.90
C VAL A 433 -21.14 22.98 -0.01
N LEU A 434 -20.84 24.18 0.49
CA LEU A 434 -20.87 25.40 -0.31
C LEU A 434 -19.88 25.35 -1.49
N ASN A 435 -18.68 24.80 -1.27
CA ASN A 435 -17.71 24.61 -2.34
C ASN A 435 -18.17 23.56 -3.37
N GLY A 436 -18.74 22.45 -2.89
CA GLY A 436 -19.33 21.42 -3.75
C GLY A 436 -20.48 21.96 -4.60
N LEU A 437 -21.34 22.83 -4.04
CA LEU A 437 -22.44 23.48 -4.78
C LEU A 437 -21.90 24.38 -5.89
N ARG A 438 -20.82 25.11 -5.61
CA ARG A 438 -20.13 25.93 -6.61
C ARG A 438 -19.59 25.07 -7.74
N GLN A 439 -18.83 24.02 -7.41
CA GLN A 439 -18.25 23.11 -8.41
C GLN A 439 -19.36 22.45 -9.25
N LEU A 440 -20.46 22.04 -8.62
CA LEU A 440 -21.58 21.45 -9.34
C LEU A 440 -22.25 22.45 -10.30
N ARG A 441 -22.35 23.73 -9.91
CA ARG A 441 -22.88 24.80 -10.79
C ARG A 441 -22.07 24.97 -12.07
N GLU A 442 -20.76 24.75 -12.03
CA GLU A 442 -19.90 24.82 -13.23
C GLU A 442 -20.23 23.71 -14.25
N HIS A 443 -20.81 22.60 -13.78
CA HIS A 443 -21.11 21.43 -14.59
C HIS A 443 -22.61 21.31 -14.97
N LEU A 444 -23.50 22.05 -14.30
CA LEU A 444 -24.94 22.00 -14.55
C LEU A 444 -25.41 23.11 -15.51
N PRO A 445 -26.46 22.86 -16.33
CA PRO A 445 -27.06 23.88 -17.19
C PRO A 445 -27.55 25.10 -16.37
N ALA A 446 -27.41 26.31 -16.92
CA ALA A 446 -27.75 27.59 -16.27
C ALA A 446 -29.22 27.77 -15.82
N ARG A 447 -30.08 26.77 -16.01
CA ARG A 447 -31.53 26.83 -15.70
C ARG A 447 -31.87 26.56 -14.23
N PHE A 448 -30.90 26.21 -13.39
CA PHE A 448 -31.16 25.87 -11.99
C PHE A 448 -30.94 27.05 -11.03
N ASP A 449 -31.85 28.04 -11.07
CA ASP A 449 -31.87 29.19 -10.13
C ASP A 449 -32.05 28.78 -8.65
N ILE A 450 -32.58 27.57 -8.44
CA ILE A 450 -32.75 26.92 -7.13
C ILE A 450 -31.42 26.86 -6.36
N HIS A 451 -30.29 26.72 -7.05
CA HIS A 451 -28.98 26.63 -6.40
C HIS A 451 -28.50 27.99 -5.85
N THR A 452 -28.77 29.11 -6.52
CA THR A 452 -28.33 30.43 -6.04
C THR A 452 -29.07 30.82 -4.76
N THR A 453 -30.38 30.60 -4.73
CA THR A 453 -31.21 30.88 -3.54
C THR A 453 -30.82 29.97 -2.37
N TYR A 454 -30.66 28.67 -2.64
CA TYR A 454 -30.27 27.70 -1.61
C TYR A 454 -28.85 27.94 -1.09
N TYR A 455 -27.88 28.22 -1.98
CA TYR A 455 -26.52 28.59 -1.63
C TYR A 455 -26.50 29.85 -0.75
N THR A 456 -27.22 30.91 -1.15
CA THR A 456 -27.30 32.16 -0.37
C THR A 456 -27.87 31.91 1.02
N ARG A 457 -28.94 31.11 1.12
CA ARG A 457 -29.56 30.75 2.39
C ARG A 457 -28.60 29.99 3.29
N LEU A 458 -27.93 28.96 2.77
CA LEU A 458 -26.94 28.18 3.53
C LEU A 458 -25.73 29.03 3.94
N ALA A 459 -25.20 29.86 3.04
CA ALA A 459 -24.09 30.75 3.35
C ALA A 459 -24.46 31.75 4.45
N THR A 460 -25.68 32.29 4.44
CA THR A 460 -26.20 33.15 5.52
C THR A 460 -26.21 32.40 6.85
N GLN A 461 -26.84 31.23 6.89
CA GLN A 461 -26.95 30.41 8.10
C GLN A 461 -25.58 30.00 8.63
N MET A 462 -24.63 29.65 7.75
CA MET A 462 -23.26 29.32 8.11
C MET A 462 -22.55 30.51 8.75
N ILE A 463 -22.61 31.70 8.13
CA ILE A 463 -21.98 32.92 8.64
C ILE A 463 -22.55 33.29 10.02
N ASP A 464 -23.86 33.16 10.19
CA ASP A 464 -24.54 33.42 11.46
C ASP A 464 -24.10 32.44 12.55
N ALA A 465 -23.98 31.15 12.21
CA ALA A 465 -23.53 30.07 13.09
C ALA A 465 -22.00 30.01 13.29
N LEU A 466 -21.22 30.80 12.55
CA LEU A 466 -19.76 30.73 12.54
C LEU A 466 -19.18 31.11 13.89
N ASP A 467 -18.44 30.19 14.49
CA ASP A 467 -17.66 30.43 15.70
C ASP A 467 -16.18 30.65 15.34
N ILE A 468 -15.80 31.93 15.29
CA ILE A 468 -14.44 32.39 14.97
C ILE A 468 -13.38 31.78 15.90
N CYS A 469 -13.76 31.44 17.15
CA CYS A 469 -12.83 30.92 18.15
C CYS A 469 -12.52 29.43 17.95
N ASN A 470 -13.36 28.71 17.19
CA ASN A 470 -13.35 27.26 17.10
C ASN A 470 -13.23 26.73 15.67
N LEU A 471 -12.80 27.56 14.70
CA LEU A 471 -12.61 27.12 13.30
C LEU A 471 -11.47 26.12 13.12
N PHE A 472 -10.52 26.08 14.06
CA PHE A 472 -9.40 25.15 14.06
C PHE A 472 -9.36 24.42 15.41
N TYR A 473 -10.40 23.64 15.70
CA TYR A 473 -10.42 22.81 16.90
C TYR A 473 -9.76 21.46 16.60
N SER A 474 -8.61 21.20 17.23
CA SER A 474 -8.08 19.84 17.40
C SER A 474 -8.44 19.39 18.82
N PRO A 475 -9.29 18.36 18.99
CA PRO A 475 -9.68 17.87 20.32
C PRO A 475 -8.52 17.31 21.16
N LEU A 476 -7.35 17.09 20.54
CA LEU A 476 -6.33 16.18 21.05
C LEU A 476 -5.08 16.84 21.64
N GLU A 477 -4.99 18.17 21.67
CA GLU A 477 -3.83 18.84 22.29
C GLU A 477 -4.25 19.79 23.42
N PRO A 478 -4.01 19.44 24.70
CA PRO A 478 -4.14 20.40 25.79
C PRO A 478 -3.24 21.63 25.52
N GLU A 479 -3.78 22.82 25.76
CA GLU A 479 -3.10 24.10 25.45
C GLU A 479 -1.82 24.33 26.30
N GLU A 480 -1.63 23.56 27.38
CA GLU A 480 -0.62 23.82 28.41
C GLU A 480 0.82 23.42 28.04
N GLU A 481 1.07 22.60 27.01
CA GLU A 481 2.40 22.02 26.77
C GLU A 481 3.32 22.77 25.78
N ILE A 482 2.91 23.93 25.23
CA ILE A 482 3.60 24.55 24.08
C ILE A 482 4.27 25.90 24.40
N SER A 483 4.49 26.22 25.68
CA SER A 483 5.13 27.49 26.05
C SER A 483 6.64 27.60 25.71
N SER A 484 7.29 26.62 25.07
CA SER A 484 8.76 26.70 24.87
C SER A 484 9.37 26.11 23.59
N LYS A 485 8.61 25.45 22.72
CA LYS A 485 9.17 24.92 21.46
C LYS A 485 8.70 25.78 20.29
N LEU A 486 9.62 26.55 19.72
CA LEU A 486 9.44 27.22 18.43
C LEU A 486 8.77 26.23 17.47
N VAL A 487 7.53 26.51 17.09
CA VAL A 487 6.82 25.74 16.08
C VAL A 487 7.59 25.95 14.78
N ASP A 488 8.16 24.87 14.25
CA ASP A 488 8.85 24.92 12.96
C ASP A 488 7.84 25.30 11.87
N PHE A 489 7.92 26.55 11.40
CA PHE A 489 7.01 27.14 10.41
C PHE A 489 7.31 26.68 8.97
N THR A 490 8.35 25.87 8.76
CA THR A 490 8.84 25.55 7.42
C THR A 490 8.13 24.38 6.75
N GLN A 491 7.37 23.57 7.50
CA GLN A 491 6.62 22.45 6.93
C GLN A 491 5.11 22.59 7.15
N PRO A 492 4.30 22.59 6.07
CA PRO A 492 2.84 22.58 6.20
C PRO A 492 2.43 21.26 6.86
N LYS A 493 2.06 21.31 8.14
CA LYS A 493 1.45 20.17 8.82
C LYS A 493 0.09 19.88 8.16
N PRO A 494 -0.28 18.59 7.97
CA PRO A 494 -1.60 18.25 7.46
C PRO A 494 -2.68 18.82 8.39
N VAL A 495 -3.65 19.52 7.80
CA VAL A 495 -4.78 20.09 8.54
C VAL A 495 -5.56 18.95 9.21
N PRO A 496 -5.81 19.00 10.53
CA PRO A 496 -6.60 17.99 11.22
C PRO A 496 -7.97 17.78 10.56
N SER A 497 -8.44 16.53 10.52
CA SER A 497 -9.79 16.23 10.06
C SER A 497 -10.80 16.99 10.94
N GLY A 498 -11.60 17.86 10.35
CA GLY A 498 -12.55 18.72 11.07
C GLY A 498 -12.05 20.14 11.38
N ALA A 499 -10.86 20.54 10.92
CA ALA A 499 -10.44 21.95 10.93
C ALA A 499 -10.77 22.64 9.61
N VAL A 500 -11.08 23.94 9.67
CA VAL A 500 -11.23 24.78 8.49
C VAL A 500 -9.86 25.06 7.88
N ASP A 501 -9.71 24.71 6.60
CA ASP A 501 -8.54 25.03 5.80
C ASP A 501 -8.64 26.47 5.25
N ALA A 502 -7.53 27.20 5.31
CA ALA A 502 -7.43 28.56 4.79
C ALA A 502 -7.68 28.62 3.29
N ASP A 503 -7.29 27.59 2.53
CA ASP A 503 -7.59 27.51 1.10
C ASP A 503 -9.10 27.50 0.85
N ARG A 504 -9.82 26.62 1.55
CA ARG A 504 -11.26 26.44 1.40
C ARG A 504 -12.06 27.66 1.87
N LEU A 505 -11.65 28.28 2.97
CA LEU A 505 -12.26 29.54 3.42
C LEU A 505 -12.02 30.67 2.40
N SER A 506 -10.84 30.73 1.80
CA SER A 506 -10.53 31.70 0.75
C SER A 506 -11.35 31.46 -0.50
N GLU A 507 -11.47 30.21 -0.97
CA GLU A 507 -12.31 29.83 -2.11
C GLU A 507 -13.77 30.24 -1.91
N PHE A 508 -14.31 30.02 -0.71
CA PHE A 508 -15.64 30.48 -0.34
C PHE A 508 -15.76 32.01 -0.45
N VAL A 509 -14.84 32.75 0.15
CA VAL A 509 -14.85 34.23 0.09
C VAL A 509 -14.71 34.74 -1.34
N PHE A 510 -13.86 34.13 -2.16
CA PHE A 510 -13.74 34.49 -3.58
C PHE A 510 -15.03 34.23 -4.34
N SER A 511 -15.73 33.12 -4.08
CA SER A 511 -17.02 32.86 -4.72
C SER A 511 -18.07 33.92 -4.38
N LEU A 512 -18.09 34.43 -3.15
CA LEU A 512 -18.97 35.54 -2.77
C LEU A 512 -18.63 36.85 -3.50
N VAL A 513 -17.35 37.10 -3.76
CA VAL A 513 -16.89 38.30 -4.51
C VAL A 513 -17.27 38.20 -5.99
N GLU A 514 -17.04 37.04 -6.60
CA GLU A 514 -17.30 36.79 -8.03
C GLU A 514 -18.77 36.96 -8.39
N ASP A 515 -19.70 36.50 -7.54
CA ASP A 515 -21.14 36.53 -7.86
C ASP A 515 -21.74 37.95 -7.82
N LYS A 516 -21.06 38.96 -7.23
CA LYS A 516 -21.51 40.36 -7.00
C LYS A 516 -22.85 40.54 -6.24
N ALA A 517 -23.80 39.60 -6.38
CA ALA A 517 -25.08 39.52 -5.69
C ALA A 517 -24.93 39.22 -4.18
N HIS A 518 -23.75 38.81 -3.74
CA HIS A 518 -23.49 38.39 -2.36
C HIS A 518 -22.68 39.42 -1.54
N ASN A 519 -22.68 40.69 -1.94
CA ASN A 519 -22.02 41.76 -1.19
C ASN A 519 -22.51 41.89 0.27
N SER A 520 -23.77 41.55 0.53
CA SER A 520 -24.35 41.50 1.89
C SER A 520 -23.72 40.39 2.72
N LEU A 521 -23.59 39.17 2.19
CA LEU A 521 -22.95 38.04 2.87
C LEU A 521 -21.50 38.31 3.20
N LEU A 522 -20.76 38.85 2.22
CA LEU A 522 -19.36 39.20 2.41
C LEU A 522 -19.18 40.28 3.48
N ARG A 523 -20.13 41.22 3.58
CA ARG A 523 -20.17 42.22 4.66
C ARG A 523 -20.46 41.55 6.02
N SER A 524 -21.46 40.68 6.10
CA SER A 524 -21.80 39.95 7.33
C SER A 524 -20.62 39.10 7.84
N LEU A 525 -19.93 38.40 6.93
CA LEU A 525 -18.74 37.64 7.27
C LEU A 525 -17.63 38.54 7.84
N ALA A 526 -17.32 39.66 7.16
CA ALA A 526 -16.28 40.58 7.62
C ALA A 526 -16.58 41.13 9.03
N PHE A 527 -17.84 41.50 9.31
CA PHE A 527 -18.25 41.94 10.64
C PHE A 527 -18.17 40.83 11.68
N LYS A 528 -18.59 39.61 11.36
CA LYS A 528 -18.50 38.45 12.25
C LYS A 528 -17.05 38.15 12.64
N VAL A 529 -16.15 38.16 11.66
CA VAL A 529 -14.72 37.96 11.86
C VAL A 529 -14.13 39.08 12.73
N ALA A 530 -14.42 40.34 12.42
CA ALA A 530 -13.95 41.47 13.22
C ALA A 530 -14.44 41.40 14.67
N ALA A 531 -15.73 41.09 14.89
CA ALA A 531 -16.30 40.95 16.24
C ALA A 531 -15.69 39.78 17.02
N GLY A 532 -15.34 38.68 16.35
CA GLY A 532 -14.75 37.50 16.98
C GLY A 532 -13.22 37.53 17.10
N ALA A 533 -12.54 38.49 16.47
CA ALA A 533 -11.08 38.46 16.35
C ALA A 533 -10.36 38.47 17.70
N GLY A 534 -10.88 39.21 18.67
CA GLY A 534 -10.34 39.26 20.03
C GLY A 534 -10.39 37.91 20.77
N ALA A 535 -11.13 36.93 20.25
CA ALA A 535 -11.23 35.58 20.79
C ALA A 535 -10.48 34.52 19.96
N ILE A 536 -9.79 34.92 18.88
CA ILE A 536 -8.92 34.02 18.10
C ILE A 536 -7.80 33.48 18.99
N ARG A 537 -7.59 32.16 18.94
CA ARG A 537 -6.51 31.47 19.67
C ARG A 537 -5.18 31.64 18.94
N ILE A 538 -4.08 31.66 19.71
CA ILE A 538 -2.71 31.91 19.20
C ILE A 538 -2.36 30.98 18.02
N LYS A 539 -2.61 29.67 18.14
CA LYS A 539 -2.33 28.68 17.07
C LYS A 539 -3.03 29.01 15.75
N GLN A 540 -4.25 29.58 15.80
CA GLN A 540 -5.07 29.83 14.62
C GLN A 540 -4.53 30.94 13.73
N PHE A 541 -3.78 31.90 14.29
CA PHE A 541 -3.17 32.96 13.48
C PHE A 541 -2.26 32.36 12.41
N SER A 542 -1.35 31.47 12.81
CA SER A 542 -0.42 30.83 11.88
C SER A 542 -1.06 29.78 10.96
N LEU A 543 -2.00 28.99 11.48
CA LEU A 543 -2.55 27.83 10.77
C LEU A 543 -3.72 28.17 9.85
N LEU A 544 -4.49 29.23 10.15
CA LEU A 544 -5.70 29.59 9.41
C LEU A 544 -5.67 31.06 8.95
N TRP A 545 -5.61 32.00 9.89
CA TRP A 545 -5.92 33.39 9.60
C TRP A 545 -4.87 34.09 8.72
N PHE A 546 -3.57 33.91 8.98
CA PHE A 546 -2.53 34.51 8.14
C PHE A 546 -2.46 33.90 6.74
N PRO A 547 -2.50 32.57 6.56
CA PRO A 547 -2.62 31.99 5.23
C PRO A 547 -3.86 32.50 4.48
N PHE A 548 -5.00 32.63 5.17
CA PHE A 548 -6.24 33.17 4.61
C PHE A 548 -6.08 34.64 4.16
N LEU A 549 -5.60 35.53 5.03
CA LEU A 549 -5.38 36.95 4.72
C LEU A 549 -4.40 37.13 3.56
N ARG A 550 -3.31 36.34 3.54
CA ARG A 550 -2.34 36.35 2.44
C ARG A 550 -3.00 35.98 1.12
N LYS A 551 -3.79 34.90 1.07
CA LYS A 551 -4.50 34.48 -0.15
C LYS A 551 -5.48 35.56 -0.63
N LEU A 552 -6.23 36.18 0.27
CA LEU A 552 -7.15 37.28 -0.08
C LEU A 552 -6.42 38.49 -0.68
N SER A 553 -5.27 38.87 -0.11
CA SER A 553 -4.51 40.05 -0.56
C SER A 553 -3.96 39.92 -1.98
N VAL A 554 -3.61 38.71 -2.41
CA VAL A 554 -2.98 38.46 -3.72
C VAL A 554 -3.99 38.51 -4.87
N ARG A 555 -5.26 38.13 -4.63
CA ARG A 555 -6.20 37.82 -5.71
C ARG A 555 -7.20 38.92 -6.08
N HIS A 556 -7.50 39.90 -5.24
CA HIS A 556 -8.59 40.84 -5.53
C HIS A 556 -8.42 42.26 -4.98
N THR A 557 -8.54 43.26 -5.87
CA THR A 557 -8.59 44.69 -5.51
C THR A 557 -9.84 45.05 -4.69
N SER A 558 -10.89 44.23 -4.77
CA SER A 558 -12.13 44.42 -4.00
C SER A 558 -11.91 44.45 -2.48
N PHE A 559 -10.83 43.81 -1.99
CA PHE A 559 -10.46 43.82 -0.57
C PHE A 559 -9.78 45.12 -0.11
N LEU A 560 -9.56 46.07 -1.02
CA LEU A 560 -9.12 47.43 -0.67
C LEU A 560 -10.26 48.31 -0.12
N ALA A 561 -11.51 47.85 -0.16
CA ALA A 561 -12.60 48.59 0.45
C ALA A 561 -12.40 48.70 1.98
N PRO A 562 -12.69 49.86 2.61
CA PRO A 562 -12.37 50.12 4.02
C PRO A 562 -12.87 49.04 4.99
N ARG A 563 -14.02 48.44 4.71
CA ARG A 563 -14.61 47.37 5.53
C ARG A 563 -13.79 46.08 5.57
N TYR A 564 -13.10 45.73 4.49
CA TYR A 564 -12.25 44.53 4.46
C TYR A 564 -10.88 44.84 5.04
N GLN A 565 -10.37 46.05 4.82
CA GLN A 565 -9.18 46.54 5.53
C GLN A 565 -9.38 46.51 7.05
N HIS A 566 -10.58 46.85 7.53
CA HIS A 566 -10.91 46.74 8.95
C HIS A 566 -10.84 45.31 9.47
N MET A 567 -11.37 44.31 8.73
CA MET A 567 -11.24 42.89 9.10
C MET A 567 -9.76 42.47 9.21
N PHE A 568 -8.92 42.89 8.26
CA PHE A 568 -7.47 42.62 8.29
C PHE A 568 -6.82 43.26 9.51
N ALA A 569 -7.07 44.55 9.74
CA ALA A 569 -6.52 45.31 10.85
C ALA A 569 -6.87 44.66 12.20
N VAL A 570 -8.13 44.29 12.39
CA VAL A 570 -8.61 43.71 13.66
C VAL A 570 -8.03 42.31 13.92
N ILE A 571 -7.81 41.49 12.89
CA ILE A 571 -7.08 40.21 13.07
C ILE A 571 -5.62 40.46 13.46
N LEU A 572 -4.95 41.42 12.82
CA LEU A 572 -3.55 41.76 13.12
C LEU A 572 -3.42 42.36 14.52
N GLU A 573 -4.32 43.26 14.92
CA GLU A 573 -4.39 43.81 16.28
C GLU A 573 -4.59 42.71 17.33
N ALA A 574 -5.50 41.76 17.07
CA ALA A 574 -5.70 40.62 17.94
C ALA A 574 -4.44 39.73 18.04
N HIS A 575 -3.72 39.55 16.93
CA HIS A 575 -2.44 38.85 16.95
C HIS A 575 -1.41 39.57 17.81
N PHE A 576 -1.21 40.89 17.61
CA PHE A 576 -0.28 41.69 18.40
C PHE A 576 -0.62 41.62 19.89
N ALA A 577 -1.89 41.83 20.25
CA ALA A 577 -2.35 41.82 21.63
C ALA A 577 -2.07 40.48 22.34
N ARG A 578 -2.18 39.34 21.64
CA ARG A 578 -2.08 38.00 22.24
C ARG A 578 -0.72 37.32 22.09
N CYS A 579 -0.01 37.59 21.01
CA CYS A 579 1.23 36.89 20.65
C CYS A 579 2.47 37.74 20.90
N VAL A 580 2.34 39.06 20.79
CA VAL A 580 3.48 40.00 20.93
C VAL A 580 3.44 40.72 22.29
N GLY A 581 2.27 40.78 22.93
CA GLY A 581 2.05 41.45 24.22
C GLY A 581 1.70 42.93 24.06
N SER A 582 1.19 43.57 25.12
CA SER A 582 0.95 45.02 25.08
C SER A 582 2.29 45.73 24.96
N ILE A 583 2.51 46.40 23.84
CA ILE A 583 3.59 47.37 23.67
C ILE A 583 3.41 48.36 24.81
N SER A 584 4.26 48.31 25.85
CA SER A 584 4.15 49.29 26.91
C SER A 584 4.51 50.64 26.29
N ALA A 585 3.80 51.70 26.69
CA ALA A 585 4.07 53.04 26.15
C ALA A 585 5.53 53.49 26.41
N ASP A 586 6.22 52.85 27.35
CA ASP A 586 7.64 53.04 27.65
C ASP A 586 8.58 52.14 26.82
N SER A 587 8.06 51.16 26.07
CA SER A 587 8.84 50.22 25.23
C SER A 587 8.75 50.51 23.72
N TRP A 588 8.64 51.78 23.30
CA TRP A 588 8.90 52.12 21.89
C TRP A 588 10.33 51.77 21.45
N ALA A 589 11.21 51.47 22.40
CA ALA A 589 12.38 50.64 22.17
C ALA A 589 11.97 49.16 22.11
N TRP A 590 11.29 48.75 21.03
CA TRP A 590 11.25 47.34 20.66
C TRP A 590 12.70 46.94 20.36
N ARG A 591 13.40 46.41 21.38
CA ARG A 591 14.69 45.77 21.19
C ARG A 591 14.36 44.33 20.87
N PRO A 592 14.54 43.86 19.61
CA PRO A 592 14.58 42.42 19.41
C PRO A 592 15.60 41.90 20.41
N ASN A 593 15.26 40.81 21.09
CA ASN A 593 16.20 40.10 21.95
C ASN A 593 17.19 39.37 21.02
N CYS A 594 17.90 40.14 20.18
CA CYS A 594 18.95 39.64 19.33
C CYS A 594 20.01 39.10 20.29
N PRO A 595 20.35 37.80 20.22
CA PRO A 595 21.47 37.28 20.98
C PRO A 595 22.67 38.20 20.70
N ALA A 596 23.34 38.66 21.75
CA ALA A 596 24.46 39.57 21.62
C ALA A 596 25.47 38.94 20.66
N VAL A 597 25.54 39.45 19.43
CA VAL A 597 26.49 38.96 18.45
C VAL A 597 27.87 39.33 19.00
N ILE A 598 28.60 38.33 19.52
CA ILE A 598 29.90 38.51 20.18
C ILE A 598 31.00 38.81 19.14
N CYS A 599 30.69 38.74 17.85
CA CYS A 599 31.65 39.02 16.80
C CYS A 599 32.02 40.52 16.75
N PRO A 600 33.32 40.87 16.83
CA PRO A 600 33.78 42.26 16.76
C PRO A 600 33.91 42.79 15.32
N CYS A 601 33.44 42.06 14.30
CA CYS A 601 33.58 42.50 12.92
C CYS A 601 32.68 43.71 12.62
N ARG A 602 33.11 44.55 11.66
CA ARG A 602 32.40 45.77 11.27
C ARG A 602 30.96 45.48 10.83
N LEU A 603 30.76 44.42 10.04
CA LEU A 603 29.44 43.97 9.63
C LEU A 603 28.52 43.68 10.82
N CYS A 604 28.97 42.90 11.81
CA CYS A 604 28.16 42.61 13.00
C CYS A 604 27.87 43.85 13.83
N GLY A 605 28.83 44.80 13.92
CA GLY A 605 28.59 46.09 14.55
C GLY A 605 27.53 46.93 13.85
N ILE A 606 27.57 46.99 12.51
CA ILE A 606 26.58 47.69 11.68
C ILE A 606 25.21 47.03 11.81
N MET A 607 25.15 45.69 11.73
CA MET A 607 23.91 44.93 11.88
C MET A 607 23.32 45.10 13.28
N LYS A 608 24.15 45.06 14.33
CA LYS A 608 23.71 45.33 15.71
C LYS A 608 23.09 46.72 15.84
N LEU A 609 23.75 47.76 15.31
CA LEU A 609 23.21 49.12 15.30
C LEU A 609 21.92 49.22 14.47
N PHE A 610 21.84 48.50 13.35
CA PHE A 610 20.63 48.44 12.53
C PHE A 610 19.48 47.77 13.28
N PHE A 611 19.72 46.68 13.99
CA PHE A 611 18.72 45.99 14.82
C PHE A 611 18.31 46.81 16.05
N GLU A 612 19.26 47.50 16.69
CA GLU A 612 19.02 48.39 17.84
C GLU A 612 18.33 49.71 17.44
N SER A 613 18.42 50.12 16.17
CA SER A 613 17.76 51.32 15.68
C SER A 613 16.24 51.14 15.67
N PRO A 614 15.46 52.04 16.30
CA PRO A 614 13.99 52.05 16.18
C PRO A 614 13.57 52.23 14.72
N THR A 615 12.31 51.86 14.42
CA THR A 615 11.61 51.67 13.12
C THR A 615 11.89 52.63 11.94
N LYS A 616 12.71 53.67 12.08
CA LYS A 616 13.07 54.62 11.02
C LYS A 616 14.02 54.04 9.95
N ALA A 617 14.75 52.97 10.24
CA ALA A 617 15.60 52.29 9.26
C ALA A 617 15.02 50.91 8.92
N ILE A 618 14.11 50.86 7.94
CA ILE A 618 13.51 49.61 7.44
C ILE A 618 14.49 48.87 6.52
N ARG A 619 15.42 49.60 5.89
CA ARG A 619 16.39 49.06 4.94
C ARG A 619 17.78 49.64 5.20
N ILE A 620 18.78 48.77 5.13
CA ILE A 620 20.19 49.12 5.17
C ILE A 620 20.89 48.43 3.99
N GLU A 621 21.83 49.14 3.38
CA GLU A 621 22.73 48.58 2.39
C GLU A 621 24.16 48.70 2.92
N VAL A 622 24.84 47.56 3.08
CA VAL A 622 26.20 47.49 3.62
C VAL A 622 27.14 46.98 2.53
N PRO A 623 28.07 47.81 2.01
CA PRO A 623 29.12 47.31 1.14
C PRO A 623 30.06 46.41 1.95
N LEU A 624 30.26 45.18 1.48
CA LEU A 624 31.04 44.15 2.19
C LEU A 624 32.42 43.95 1.59
N HIS A 625 33.43 43.86 2.47
CA HIS A 625 34.75 43.36 2.10
C HIS A 625 34.70 41.83 1.86
N PRO A 626 35.53 41.22 1.00
CA PRO A 626 35.51 39.78 0.72
C PRO A 626 35.52 38.86 1.95
N LEU A 627 36.21 39.28 3.03
CA LEU A 627 36.24 38.55 4.32
C LEU A 627 34.92 38.66 5.11
N GLU A 628 34.16 39.74 4.92
CA GLU A 628 32.84 39.95 5.52
C GLU A 628 31.74 39.19 4.76
N VAL A 629 31.93 38.93 3.45
CA VAL A 629 31.02 38.11 2.63
C VAL A 629 30.92 36.69 3.19
N GLN A 630 32.06 36.08 3.52
CA GLN A 630 32.09 34.74 4.10
C GLN A 630 31.35 34.69 5.44
N HIS A 631 31.61 35.67 6.30
CA HIS A 631 30.91 35.81 7.58
C HIS A 631 29.40 36.02 7.40
N ALA A 632 29.00 36.84 6.44
CA ALA A 632 27.59 37.10 6.15
C ALA A 632 26.86 35.84 5.69
N ASN A 633 27.51 35.05 4.83
CA ASN A 633 26.98 33.78 4.35
C ASN A 633 26.81 32.78 5.51
N GLU A 634 27.81 32.63 6.38
CA GLU A 634 27.80 31.68 7.51
C GLU A 634 26.85 32.06 8.65
N PHE A 635 26.61 33.36 8.88
CA PHE A 635 25.90 33.83 10.08
C PHE A 635 24.52 34.45 9.82
N TYR A 636 24.30 35.12 8.68
CA TYR A 636 23.03 35.81 8.40
C TYR A 636 22.19 35.11 7.33
N LEU A 637 22.83 34.40 6.40
CA LEU A 637 22.12 33.71 5.30
C LEU A 637 21.88 32.22 5.58
N THR A 638 22.74 31.57 6.36
CA THR A 638 22.58 30.16 6.75
C THR A 638 22.02 29.96 8.15
N SER A 639 22.04 30.98 9.02
CA SER A 639 21.48 30.84 10.37
C SER A 639 19.98 31.04 10.32
N THR A 640 19.25 30.04 10.81
CA THR A 640 17.78 29.97 10.82
C THR A 640 17.13 30.87 11.89
N TYR A 641 17.87 31.83 12.44
CA TYR A 641 17.58 32.41 13.75
C TYR A 641 16.86 33.75 13.75
N ASP A 642 16.60 34.40 12.62
CA ASP A 642 15.89 35.69 12.64
C ASP A 642 14.91 35.85 11.47
N THR A 643 13.63 35.52 11.71
CA THR A 643 12.52 35.61 10.75
C THR A 643 12.07 37.06 10.49
N HIS A 644 12.71 38.04 11.11
CA HIS A 644 12.30 39.44 11.11
C HIS A 644 13.10 40.33 10.14
N CYS A 645 14.05 39.75 9.39
CA CYS A 645 14.77 40.45 8.34
C CYS A 645 14.94 39.61 7.08
N HIS A 646 14.78 40.23 5.92
CA HIS A 646 15.09 39.65 4.63
C HIS A 646 16.44 40.18 4.15
N PHE A 647 17.35 39.28 3.81
CA PHE A 647 18.70 39.60 3.36
C PHE A 647 18.84 39.29 1.87
N THR A 648 19.29 40.26 1.08
CA THR A 648 19.58 40.10 -0.35
C THR A 648 20.94 40.69 -0.70
N TRP A 649 21.51 40.21 -1.80
CA TRP A 649 22.70 40.80 -2.42
C TRP A 649 22.29 41.71 -3.57
N GLU A 650 22.63 42.99 -3.49
CA GLU A 650 22.38 43.97 -4.55
C GLU A 650 23.65 44.80 -4.79
N ASN A 651 24.14 44.84 -6.02
CA ASN A 651 25.27 45.68 -6.46
C ASN A 651 26.56 45.56 -5.62
N GLY A 652 26.87 44.37 -5.09
CA GLY A 652 28.06 44.14 -4.26
C GLY A 652 27.88 44.55 -2.79
N SER A 653 26.66 44.88 -2.39
CA SER A 653 26.27 45.18 -1.01
C SER A 653 25.30 44.14 -0.47
N LEU A 654 25.37 43.88 0.83
CA LEU A 654 24.33 43.16 1.56
C LEU A 654 23.21 44.14 1.89
N VAL A 655 22.02 43.88 1.38
CA VAL A 655 20.80 44.60 1.69
C VAL A 655 20.05 43.83 2.77
N ALA A 656 19.83 44.45 3.92
CA ALA A 656 18.97 43.91 4.96
C ALA A 656 17.70 44.75 5.08
N VAL A 657 16.55 44.09 5.04
CA VAL A 657 15.23 44.73 5.15
C VAL A 657 14.49 44.16 6.35
N LYS A 658 14.09 44.99 7.31
CA LYS A 658 13.22 44.58 8.42
C LYS A 658 11.85 44.19 7.86
N LEU A 659 11.42 42.96 8.13
CA LEU A 659 10.07 42.47 7.85
C LEU A 659 9.20 42.90 9.05
N LEU A 660 8.52 44.04 8.89
CA LEU A 660 7.56 44.57 9.88
C LEU A 660 6.30 43.71 9.97
#